data_AF-A0AAU5BQ00-F1
#
_entry.id   AF-A0AAU5BQ00-F1
#
_cell.length_a   1.000
_cell.length_b   1.000
_cell.length_c   1.000
_cell.angle_alpha   90.00
_cell.angle_beta   90.00
_cell.angle_gamma   90.00
#
_symmetry.space_group_name_H-M   'P 1'
#
loop_
_entity.id
_entity.type
_entity.pdbx_description
1 polymer ?
#
loop_
_entity_poly.entity_id
_entity_poly.type
_entity_poly.pdbx_seq_one_letter_code
_entity_poly.pdbx_strand_id
1 'polypeptide(L)'
;MTIKEKVANTIAKIRTTLNEAGQENPKIILQAYPNPLSSVANNRYPSKALSWARMMTGGCALLDPDVEWLHYEVVPELNQALADAAHDQRAIFLNTQNAFAGHELCAKASSQASGLNSLGNPPQAKSSEWVRWIPGLANWLPYTQGDKQEAIHPNAFGQQALGTCVKKTIEATSSQSQGYFTCAGSAGATPEQMEVTEKREDTLWPGGTTGPVSKNMQLRSASTGDLIDADWGGDGAWGKATAADGSARQQWHVDDHQKLDGDLIPAMPVRAVATIKYGDNFLHTDEGDDWAKLVAGKSGKPVSWAVGHTLYDGSSQLFAYESNGKGAYDITGCLTQTPGLIGKDDHQSWLSVEHCTYDMNQQWWFEDPNTLGAQPNEDGWSTSASGRITSSAAQTCVSGGQVDQVQLAQCGDGKEQQWQARASITAGSSGESASSAAAPPVPGSDTAAVRSGRADIASGPAAAPNGAFIFVNQSSGQCLDYDRTNDEVLQWECNGGDNQQWYHYGDTLRSVYNGQCLKPGESSTLVTTDCSTAPEEWEGGIEPKDKDRVSFQSATGPAMDLTAGDTSAGTKILGWTPCRCKSNQVWDLHADAQGIWRMAPLALDSRHVSYDAQDKTVTLMDSVADNKGEQWRLEAVGGGWYRIVSALDGTNVTAVEHGEPLSLREPSNDLGQLWRITLNNL
;
A
#
# COMPACT_ATOMS: atom_id res chain seq x y z
N MET A 1 18.59 8.43 -17.65
CA MET A 1 17.68 7.42 -17.12
C MET A 1 17.75 7.44 -15.60
N THR A 2 16.67 7.83 -14.93
CA THR A 2 16.57 7.97 -13.46
C THR A 2 16.54 6.60 -12.77
N ILE A 3 16.57 6.57 -11.42
CA ILE A 3 16.40 5.33 -10.65
C ILE A 3 15.00 4.73 -10.92
N LYS A 4 13.94 5.56 -10.82
CA LYS A 4 12.55 5.20 -11.13
C LYS A 4 12.46 4.48 -12.48
N GLU A 5 12.99 5.09 -13.54
CA GLU A 5 12.95 4.53 -14.89
C GLU A 5 13.72 3.21 -15.02
N LYS A 6 14.89 3.07 -14.39
CA LYS A 6 15.67 1.82 -14.45
C LYS A 6 14.96 0.67 -13.76
N VAL A 7 14.37 0.94 -12.59
CA VAL A 7 13.64 -0.07 -11.81
C VAL A 7 12.35 -0.46 -12.52
N ALA A 8 11.60 0.51 -13.05
CA ALA A 8 10.41 0.26 -13.84
C ALA A 8 10.71 -0.64 -15.05
N ASN A 9 11.77 -0.33 -15.80
CA ASN A 9 12.22 -1.16 -16.91
C ASN A 9 12.67 -2.56 -16.49
N THR A 10 13.21 -2.72 -15.28
CA THR A 10 13.61 -4.02 -14.74
C THR A 10 12.39 -4.87 -14.41
N ILE A 11 11.37 -4.29 -13.75
CA ILE A 11 10.11 -4.96 -13.45
C ILE A 11 9.41 -5.40 -14.75
N ALA A 12 9.35 -4.52 -15.75
CA ALA A 12 8.79 -4.84 -17.06
C ALA A 12 9.50 -6.04 -17.72
N LYS A 13 10.84 -6.05 -17.72
CA LYS A 13 11.64 -7.17 -18.25
C LYS A 13 11.41 -8.48 -17.51
N ILE A 14 11.31 -8.44 -16.18
CA ILE A 14 11.00 -9.62 -15.37
C ILE A 14 9.65 -10.20 -15.80
N ARG A 15 8.61 -9.37 -15.95
CA ARG A 15 7.30 -9.80 -16.44
C ARG A 15 7.40 -10.44 -17.83
N THR A 16 8.10 -9.80 -18.78
CA THR A 16 8.29 -10.37 -20.12
C THR A 16 8.96 -11.74 -20.06
N THR A 17 10.05 -11.89 -19.32
CA THR A 17 10.76 -13.18 -19.20
C THR A 17 9.91 -14.26 -18.55
N LEU A 18 9.13 -13.93 -17.52
CA LEU A 18 8.23 -14.89 -16.86
C LEU A 18 7.08 -15.29 -17.78
N ASN A 19 6.49 -14.35 -18.52
CA ASN A 19 5.45 -14.62 -19.51
C ASN A 19 5.97 -15.51 -20.65
N GLU A 20 7.18 -15.24 -21.18
CA GLU A 20 7.83 -16.08 -22.20
C GLU A 20 8.09 -17.52 -21.70
N ALA A 21 8.25 -17.71 -20.39
CA ALA A 21 8.38 -19.00 -19.75
C ALA A 21 7.02 -19.66 -19.39
N GLY A 22 5.89 -19.04 -19.75
CA GLY A 22 4.54 -19.53 -19.45
C GLY A 22 4.05 -19.26 -18.02
N GLN A 23 4.71 -18.35 -17.30
CA GLN A 23 4.28 -17.89 -15.97
C GLN A 23 3.58 -16.54 -16.07
N GLU A 24 2.27 -16.58 -16.32
CA GLU A 24 1.43 -15.38 -16.45
C GLU A 24 1.11 -14.77 -15.08
N ASN A 25 0.97 -13.44 -15.03
CA ASN A 25 0.61 -12.66 -13.84
C ASN A 25 1.52 -12.90 -12.62
N PRO A 26 2.85 -12.69 -12.74
CA PRO A 26 3.75 -12.88 -11.61
C PRO A 26 3.47 -11.85 -10.50
N LYS A 27 3.37 -12.33 -9.26
CA LYS A 27 3.39 -11.46 -8.08
C LYS A 27 4.78 -10.84 -7.94
N ILE A 28 4.88 -9.52 -8.09
CA ILE A 28 6.14 -8.78 -7.92
C ILE A 28 6.01 -7.88 -6.69
N ILE A 29 6.90 -8.10 -5.72
CA ILE A 29 7.08 -7.24 -4.54
C ILE A 29 8.42 -6.52 -4.71
N LEU A 30 8.36 -5.20 -4.85
CA LEU A 30 9.54 -4.35 -4.81
C LEU A 30 9.81 -3.96 -3.36
N GLN A 31 10.80 -4.62 -2.76
CA GLN A 31 11.25 -4.31 -1.41
C GLN A 31 12.16 -3.07 -1.43
N ALA A 32 11.89 -2.12 -0.54
CA ALA A 32 12.67 -0.91 -0.36
C ALA A 32 13.95 -1.13 0.48
N TYR A 33 14.67 -0.06 0.76
CA TYR A 33 15.84 -0.05 1.63
C TYR A 33 15.46 0.24 3.10
N PRO A 34 15.93 -0.56 4.07
CA PRO A 34 15.80 -0.22 5.48
C PRO A 34 16.77 0.88 5.88
N ASN A 35 16.44 1.65 6.92
CA ASN A 35 17.38 2.57 7.56
C ASN A 35 18.45 1.77 8.32
N PRO A 36 19.73 1.83 7.90
CA PRO A 36 20.76 1.02 8.54
C PRO A 36 21.39 1.72 9.76
N LEU A 37 21.19 3.04 9.88
CA LEU A 37 21.74 3.89 10.93
C LEU A 37 20.58 4.45 11.75
N SER A 38 20.77 4.50 13.07
CA SER A 38 19.86 5.21 13.96
C SER A 38 19.93 6.71 13.70
N SER A 39 18.85 7.43 14.00
CA SER A 39 18.88 8.89 14.08
C SER A 39 19.92 9.35 15.12
N VAL A 40 20.38 10.59 15.02
CA VAL A 40 21.38 11.15 15.95
C VAL A 40 20.88 11.13 17.39
N ALA A 41 19.61 11.46 17.61
CA ALA A 41 18.96 11.39 18.91
C ALA A 41 18.99 9.97 19.51
N ASN A 42 18.95 8.93 18.67
CA ASN A 42 18.98 7.52 19.09
C ASN A 42 20.36 6.88 18.98
N ASN A 43 21.38 7.64 18.60
CA ASN A 43 22.74 7.14 18.52
C ASN A 43 23.35 7.02 19.93
N ARG A 44 23.96 5.87 20.23
CA ARG A 44 24.64 5.60 21.52
C ARG A 44 25.89 6.47 21.71
N TYR A 45 26.49 6.95 20.64
CA TYR A 45 27.77 7.69 20.66
C TYR A 45 27.58 9.12 20.14
N PRO A 46 27.22 10.09 21.00
CA PRO A 46 27.04 11.49 20.58
C PRO A 46 28.34 12.06 20.01
N SER A 47 28.27 12.86 18.93
CA SER A 47 29.47 13.45 18.32
C SER A 47 29.64 14.93 18.65
N LYS A 48 30.67 15.23 19.43
CA LYS A 48 31.45 16.45 19.19
C LYS A 48 32.76 15.96 18.57
N ALA A 49 32.86 16.07 17.24
CA ALA A 49 33.85 15.41 16.38
C ALA A 49 33.77 13.86 16.39
N LEU A 50 34.28 13.20 15.35
CA LEU A 50 34.36 11.73 15.25
C LEU A 50 35.05 11.17 16.50
N SER A 51 34.27 10.68 17.46
CA SER A 51 34.80 10.16 18.71
C SER A 51 35.39 8.77 18.48
N TRP A 52 36.47 8.46 19.20
CA TRP A 52 37.05 7.12 19.19
C TRP A 52 36.00 6.02 19.49
N ALA A 53 35.05 6.32 20.37
CA ALA A 53 33.95 5.41 20.71
C ALA A 53 33.07 5.10 19.48
N ARG A 54 32.70 6.11 18.68
CA ARG A 54 31.87 5.90 17.48
C ARG A 54 32.59 5.11 16.39
N MET A 55 33.88 5.38 16.19
CA MET A 55 34.70 4.73 15.18
C MET A 55 35.12 3.30 15.56
N MET A 56 35.59 3.10 16.79
CA MET A 56 36.29 1.87 17.19
C MET A 56 35.44 0.95 18.06
N THR A 57 34.44 1.48 18.76
CA THR A 57 33.55 0.69 19.63
C THR A 57 32.17 0.50 19.02
N GLY A 58 31.63 1.53 18.36
CA GLY A 58 30.34 1.49 17.69
C GLY A 58 30.37 1.02 16.25
N GLY A 59 31.48 1.22 15.52
CA GLY A 59 31.56 0.83 14.12
C GLY A 59 30.63 1.60 13.18
N CYS A 60 30.14 2.79 13.58
CA CYS A 60 29.27 3.67 12.79
C CYS A 60 29.96 5.02 12.56
N ALA A 61 31.09 5.00 11.87
CA ALA A 61 32.01 6.12 11.81
C ALA A 61 31.59 7.28 10.87
N LEU A 62 30.41 7.83 11.11
CA LEU A 62 29.80 8.94 10.39
C LEU A 62 29.59 10.11 11.35
N LEU A 63 29.61 11.35 10.86
CA LEU A 63 29.26 12.51 11.68
C LEU A 63 27.75 12.62 11.84
N ASP A 64 27.29 13.33 12.87
CA ASP A 64 25.85 13.54 13.08
C ASP A 64 25.13 14.13 11.86
N PRO A 65 25.65 15.17 11.17
CA PRO A 65 25.03 15.66 9.94
C PRO A 65 24.93 14.62 8.82
N ASP A 66 25.92 13.74 8.69
CA ASP A 66 25.90 12.68 7.66
C ASP A 66 24.86 11.61 8.00
N VAL A 67 24.71 11.30 9.29
CA VAL A 67 23.70 10.34 9.76
C VAL A 67 22.30 10.89 9.59
N GLU A 68 22.07 12.16 9.93
CA GLU A 68 20.78 12.83 9.70
C GLU A 68 20.43 12.87 8.21
N TRP A 69 21.37 13.28 7.35
CA TRP A 69 21.19 13.28 5.91
C TRP A 69 20.84 11.89 5.37
N LEU A 70 21.58 10.84 5.78
CA LEU A 70 21.30 9.47 5.33
C LEU A 70 19.92 8.97 5.79
N HIS A 71 19.56 9.24 7.05
CA HIS A 71 18.36 8.71 7.69
C HIS A 71 17.08 9.44 7.26
N TYR A 72 17.16 10.76 7.07
CA TYR A 72 15.98 11.61 6.82
C TYR A 72 15.82 12.07 5.37
N GLU A 73 16.87 12.00 4.55
CA GLU A 73 16.79 12.44 3.15
C GLU A 73 17.09 11.28 2.18
N VAL A 74 18.27 10.67 2.29
CA VAL A 74 18.74 9.70 1.27
C VAL A 74 17.88 8.45 1.19
N VAL A 75 17.64 7.76 2.32
CA VAL A 75 16.84 6.54 2.32
C VAL A 75 15.38 6.81 1.94
N PRO A 76 14.71 7.84 2.50
CA PRO A 76 13.36 8.22 2.09
C PRO A 76 13.25 8.53 0.59
N GLU A 77 14.12 9.36 0.02
CA GLU A 77 14.07 9.73 -1.40
C GLU A 77 14.31 8.53 -2.32
N LEU A 78 15.26 7.66 -1.97
CA LEU A 78 15.50 6.42 -2.72
C LEU A 78 14.26 5.53 -2.69
N ASN A 79 13.66 5.34 -1.51
CA ASN A 79 12.48 4.53 -1.33
C ASN A 79 11.28 5.13 -2.06
N GLN A 80 11.15 6.45 -2.14
CA GLN A 80 10.10 7.10 -2.92
C GLN A 80 10.27 6.81 -4.42
N ALA A 81 11.48 6.95 -4.95
CA ALA A 81 11.72 6.62 -6.37
C ALA A 81 11.42 5.15 -6.69
N LEU A 82 11.60 4.24 -5.72
CA LEU A 82 11.19 2.84 -5.84
C LEU A 82 9.66 2.69 -5.74
N ALA A 83 9.01 3.39 -4.81
CA ALA A 83 7.56 3.38 -4.65
C ALA A 83 6.86 3.83 -5.94
N ASP A 84 7.32 4.93 -6.53
CA ASP A 84 6.83 5.43 -7.80
C ASP A 84 7.03 4.41 -8.93
N ALA A 85 8.19 3.76 -8.98
CA ALA A 85 8.45 2.73 -9.99
C ALA A 85 7.56 1.49 -9.80
N ALA A 86 7.29 1.09 -8.56
CA ALA A 86 6.35 0.00 -8.27
C ALA A 86 4.93 0.39 -8.65
N HIS A 87 4.50 1.62 -8.34
CA HIS A 87 3.20 2.16 -8.72
C HIS A 87 3.03 2.16 -10.25
N ASP A 88 3.96 2.75 -11.00
CA ASP A 88 3.94 2.77 -12.47
C ASP A 88 3.84 1.37 -13.09
N GLN A 89 4.49 0.39 -12.46
CA GLN A 89 4.55 -0.99 -12.94
C GLN A 89 3.52 -1.90 -12.29
N ARG A 90 2.59 -1.36 -11.49
CA ARG A 90 1.57 -2.12 -10.78
C ARG A 90 2.16 -3.30 -10.00
N ALA A 91 3.27 -3.05 -9.31
CA ALA A 91 3.92 -3.98 -8.41
C ALA A 91 3.57 -3.58 -6.97
N ILE A 92 3.61 -4.57 -6.06
CA ILE A 92 3.47 -4.31 -4.63
C ILE A 92 4.74 -3.59 -4.17
N PHE A 93 4.61 -2.44 -3.52
CA PHE A 93 5.74 -1.80 -2.87
C PHE A 93 5.78 -2.18 -1.40
N LEU A 94 6.94 -2.61 -0.92
CA LEU A 94 7.17 -2.91 0.49
C LEU A 94 8.24 -1.96 1.04
N ASN A 95 7.79 -0.89 1.68
CA ASN A 95 8.64 0.05 2.38
C ASN A 95 9.19 -0.58 3.67
N THR A 96 10.46 -0.92 3.67
CA THR A 96 11.17 -1.52 4.81
C THR A 96 12.00 -0.51 5.60
N GLN A 97 11.85 0.80 5.34
CA GLN A 97 12.63 1.86 5.96
C GLN A 97 12.72 1.71 7.49
N ASN A 98 11.60 1.41 8.15
CA ASN A 98 11.51 1.28 9.59
C ASN A 98 11.67 -0.17 10.09
N ALA A 99 12.08 -1.10 9.22
CA ALA A 99 12.20 -2.50 9.59
C ALA A 99 13.23 -2.72 10.71
N PHE A 100 14.22 -1.84 10.85
CA PHE A 100 15.28 -1.95 11.85
C PHE A 100 15.11 -0.97 13.02
N ALA A 101 13.94 -0.35 13.20
CA ALA A 101 13.71 0.61 14.27
C ALA A 101 14.12 0.07 15.66
N GLY A 102 15.08 0.73 16.31
CA GLY A 102 15.67 0.33 17.61
C GLY A 102 16.82 -0.68 17.51
N HIS A 103 17.03 -1.24 16.32
CA HIS A 103 18.02 -2.27 16.00
C HIS A 103 19.03 -1.81 14.93
N GLU A 104 19.00 -0.53 14.57
CA GLU A 104 19.96 0.06 13.64
C GLU A 104 21.36 0.10 14.23
N LEU A 105 22.36 0.27 13.36
CA LEU A 105 23.74 0.39 13.79
C LEU A 105 23.90 1.55 14.78
N CYS A 106 24.56 1.28 15.90
CA CYS A 106 24.75 2.23 17.01
C CYS A 106 23.49 2.72 17.73
N ALA A 107 22.33 2.11 17.53
CA ALA A 107 21.12 2.49 18.27
C ALA A 107 21.30 2.31 19.79
N LYS A 108 20.71 3.20 20.60
CA LYS A 108 20.73 3.11 22.07
C LYS A 108 20.07 1.83 22.61
N ALA A 109 19.05 1.32 21.92
CA ALA A 109 18.22 0.21 22.36
C ALA A 109 18.79 -1.19 22.08
N SER A 110 19.85 -1.28 21.27
CA SER A 110 20.49 -2.54 20.88
C SER A 110 22.00 -2.46 21.06
N SER A 111 22.72 -3.55 20.80
CA SER A 111 24.19 -3.59 20.81
C SER A 111 24.75 -4.66 19.88
N GLN A 112 26.00 -4.50 19.45
CA GLN A 112 26.69 -5.56 18.70
C GLN A 112 27.00 -6.76 19.59
N ALA A 113 27.17 -7.92 18.95
CA ALA A 113 27.75 -9.07 19.61
C ALA A 113 29.14 -8.72 20.17
N SER A 114 29.44 -9.22 21.36
CA SER A 114 30.71 -9.01 22.06
C SER A 114 31.43 -10.34 22.26
N GLY A 115 32.63 -10.30 22.84
CA GLY A 115 33.36 -11.52 23.24
C GLY A 115 32.65 -12.38 24.29
N LEU A 116 31.54 -11.90 24.88
CA LEU A 116 30.69 -12.68 25.79
C LEU A 116 29.73 -13.62 25.03
N ASN A 117 29.58 -13.44 23.72
CA ASN A 117 28.70 -14.24 22.88
C ASN A 117 29.44 -15.41 22.23
N SER A 118 28.77 -16.56 22.13
CA SER A 118 29.28 -17.78 21.49
C SER A 118 28.13 -18.61 20.93
N LEU A 119 28.40 -19.74 20.26
CA LEU A 119 27.33 -20.65 19.82
C LEU A 119 26.49 -21.20 20.98
N GLY A 120 27.10 -21.40 22.16
CA GLY A 120 26.39 -21.83 23.38
C GLY A 120 25.75 -20.68 24.16
N ASN A 121 26.06 -19.43 23.80
CA ASN A 121 25.47 -18.22 24.37
C ASN A 121 25.29 -17.16 23.26
N PRO A 122 24.35 -17.39 22.32
CA PRO A 122 24.19 -16.52 21.17
C PRO A 122 23.65 -15.15 21.60
N PRO A 123 23.92 -14.09 20.84
CA PRO A 123 23.28 -12.79 21.06
C PRO A 123 21.76 -12.91 20.90
N GLN A 124 21.00 -12.14 21.69
CA GLN A 124 19.53 -12.16 21.63
C GLN A 124 19.04 -11.13 20.62
N ALA A 125 18.17 -11.54 19.68
CA ALA A 125 17.69 -10.66 18.61
C ALA A 125 17.09 -9.34 19.15
N LYS A 126 16.31 -9.41 20.23
CA LYS A 126 15.65 -8.28 20.91
C LYS A 126 16.59 -7.19 21.45
N SER A 127 17.88 -7.48 21.61
CA SER A 127 18.85 -6.51 22.12
C SER A 127 20.06 -6.38 21.19
N SER A 128 19.99 -6.96 19.99
CA SER A 128 21.10 -6.98 19.05
C SER A 128 20.88 -5.96 17.95
N GLU A 129 21.95 -5.32 17.50
CA GLU A 129 21.93 -4.57 16.25
C GLU A 129 21.69 -5.55 15.09
N TRP A 130 20.86 -5.19 14.12
CA TRP A 130 20.48 -6.01 12.95
C TRP A 130 21.28 -5.64 11.70
N VAL A 131 22.18 -4.68 11.83
CA VAL A 131 23.03 -4.13 10.79
C VAL A 131 24.49 -4.42 11.13
N ARG A 132 25.32 -4.65 10.11
CA ARG A 132 26.76 -4.86 10.28
C ARG A 132 27.50 -3.53 10.38
N TRP A 133 28.57 -3.54 11.17
CA TRP A 133 29.45 -2.38 11.39
C TRP A 133 30.25 -2.01 10.12
N ILE A 134 30.74 -0.77 10.09
CA ILE A 134 31.68 -0.26 9.08
C ILE A 134 33.10 -0.64 9.52
N PRO A 135 33.81 -1.49 8.76
CA PRO A 135 35.20 -1.83 9.07
C PRO A 135 36.16 -0.70 8.67
N GLY A 136 37.23 -0.52 9.44
CA GLY A 136 38.47 0.04 8.89
C GLY A 136 38.63 1.56 8.83
N LEU A 137 38.54 2.25 9.97
CA LEU A 137 39.27 3.53 10.12
C LEU A 137 40.62 3.39 10.83
N ALA A 138 41.00 2.17 11.21
CA ALA A 138 42.32 1.87 11.74
C ALA A 138 42.92 0.63 11.06
N ASN A 139 44.02 0.84 10.33
CA ASN A 139 44.72 -0.17 9.50
C ASN A 139 45.33 -1.36 10.27
N TRP A 140 45.19 -1.43 11.59
CA TRP A 140 45.84 -2.44 12.44
C TRP A 140 44.90 -3.56 12.93
N LEU A 141 43.62 -3.54 12.55
CA LEU A 141 42.68 -4.63 12.83
C LEU A 141 42.50 -5.52 11.58
N PRO A 142 42.62 -6.85 11.68
CA PRO A 142 42.46 -7.75 10.54
C PRO A 142 40.97 -7.87 10.17
N TYR A 143 40.57 -7.17 9.12
CA TYR A 143 39.25 -7.31 8.51
C TYR A 143 39.33 -8.24 7.30
N THR A 144 38.36 -9.14 7.16
CA THR A 144 38.26 -9.97 5.96
C THR A 144 37.72 -9.15 4.79
N GLN A 145 37.90 -9.64 3.56
CA GLN A 145 37.22 -9.06 2.40
C GLN A 145 35.70 -9.03 2.59
N GLY A 146 35.14 -10.10 3.18
CA GLY A 146 33.71 -10.19 3.47
C GLY A 146 33.24 -9.10 4.42
N ASP A 147 34.00 -8.75 5.46
CA ASP A 147 33.61 -7.66 6.36
C ASP A 147 33.50 -6.32 5.65
N LYS A 148 34.38 -6.06 4.67
CA LYS A 148 34.36 -4.82 3.88
C LYS A 148 33.21 -4.77 2.88
N GLN A 149 32.88 -5.91 2.27
CA GLN A 149 31.78 -6.01 1.30
C GLN A 149 30.42 -6.01 1.97
N GLU A 150 30.34 -6.42 3.23
CA GLU A 150 29.10 -6.52 4.00
C GLU A 150 28.87 -5.36 4.99
N ALA A 151 29.66 -4.28 4.87
CA ALA A 151 29.51 -3.11 5.73
C ALA A 151 28.11 -2.50 5.57
N ILE A 152 27.44 -2.15 6.67
CA ILE A 152 26.11 -1.53 6.67
C ILE A 152 25.00 -2.46 6.13
N HIS A 153 25.31 -3.70 5.77
CA HIS A 153 24.30 -4.67 5.35
C HIS A 153 23.55 -5.30 6.54
N PRO A 154 22.32 -5.80 6.33
CA PRO A 154 21.61 -6.59 7.31
C PRO A 154 22.41 -7.84 7.71
N ASN A 155 22.56 -8.09 9.00
CA ASN A 155 23.10 -9.33 9.53
C ASN A 155 22.02 -10.43 9.58
N ALA A 156 22.29 -11.56 10.22
CA ALA A 156 21.34 -12.68 10.30
C ALA A 156 19.95 -12.26 10.83
N PHE A 157 19.88 -11.42 11.86
CA PHE A 157 18.61 -10.93 12.40
C PHE A 157 17.92 -9.94 11.45
N GLY A 158 18.69 -9.04 10.82
CA GLY A 158 18.14 -8.11 9.84
C GLY A 158 17.58 -8.82 8.60
N GLN A 159 18.26 -9.86 8.11
CA GLN A 159 17.76 -10.69 7.01
C GLN A 159 16.50 -11.47 7.41
N GLN A 160 16.41 -11.98 8.65
CA GLN A 160 15.19 -12.59 9.16
C GLN A 160 14.04 -11.59 9.23
N ALA A 161 14.30 -10.36 9.68
CA ALA A 161 13.28 -9.32 9.78
C ALA A 161 12.74 -8.94 8.41
N LEU A 162 13.63 -8.69 7.43
CA LEU A 162 13.23 -8.43 6.04
C LEU A 162 12.48 -9.63 5.44
N GLY A 163 12.92 -10.86 5.72
CA GLY A 163 12.22 -12.08 5.33
C GLY A 163 10.80 -12.16 5.90
N THR A 164 10.60 -11.79 7.17
CA THR A 164 9.27 -11.69 7.78
C THR A 164 8.42 -10.62 7.12
N CYS A 165 8.98 -9.45 6.81
CA CYS A 165 8.27 -8.39 6.09
C CYS A 165 7.74 -8.89 4.73
N VAL A 166 8.61 -9.52 3.92
CA VAL A 166 8.23 -10.07 2.62
C VAL A 166 7.20 -11.18 2.80
N LYS A 167 7.41 -12.10 3.75
CA LYS A 167 6.48 -13.20 4.03
C LYS A 167 5.08 -12.68 4.38
N LYS A 168 4.96 -11.76 5.35
CA LYS A 168 3.67 -11.18 5.75
C LYS A 168 3.01 -10.42 4.60
N THR A 169 3.80 -9.73 3.78
CA THR A 169 3.29 -9.08 2.56
C THR A 169 2.77 -10.10 1.55
N ILE A 170 3.48 -11.21 1.33
CA ILE A 170 3.02 -12.30 0.46
C ILE A 170 1.71 -12.88 0.98
N GLU A 171 1.59 -13.10 2.28
CA GLU A 171 0.40 -13.64 2.95
C GLU A 171 -0.80 -12.68 2.87
N ALA A 172 -0.56 -11.37 2.89
CA ALA A 172 -1.59 -10.33 2.78
C ALA A 172 -1.99 -10.01 1.33
N THR A 173 -1.36 -10.61 0.32
CA THR A 173 -1.54 -10.23 -1.09
C THR A 173 -1.83 -11.43 -2.00
N SER A 174 -2.43 -11.18 -3.17
CA SER A 174 -2.58 -12.14 -4.27
C SER A 174 -1.69 -11.75 -5.46
N SER A 175 -1.68 -12.54 -6.54
CA SER A 175 -0.94 -12.20 -7.78
C SER A 175 -1.45 -10.94 -8.48
N GLN A 176 -2.68 -10.51 -8.15
CA GLN A 176 -3.28 -9.29 -8.70
C GLN A 176 -3.21 -8.10 -7.74
N SER A 177 -2.75 -8.32 -6.50
CA SER A 177 -2.59 -7.24 -5.52
C SER A 177 -1.56 -6.22 -5.98
N GLN A 178 -1.87 -4.97 -5.69
CA GLN A 178 -1.00 -3.81 -5.78
C GLN A 178 -1.10 -3.10 -4.43
N GLY A 179 -0.32 -2.05 -4.22
CA GLY A 179 -0.45 -1.22 -3.03
C GLY A 179 0.87 -0.95 -2.34
N TYR A 180 0.78 -0.09 -1.35
CA TYR A 180 1.89 0.40 -0.57
C TYR A 180 1.87 -0.27 0.80
N PHE A 181 2.86 -1.10 1.09
CA PHE A 181 2.98 -1.78 2.37
C PHE A 181 4.15 -1.20 3.14
N THR A 182 3.95 -0.88 4.41
CA THR A 182 5.03 -0.52 5.33
C THR A 182 5.38 -1.71 6.20
N CYS A 183 6.67 -1.95 6.42
CA CYS A 183 7.16 -2.87 7.43
C CYS A 183 7.94 -2.13 8.52
N ALA A 184 7.54 -2.33 9.78
CA ALA A 184 8.16 -1.69 10.93
C ALA A 184 8.59 -2.72 11.98
N GLY A 185 9.75 -2.47 12.58
CA GLY A 185 10.19 -3.09 13.81
C GLY A 185 9.98 -2.16 15.00
N SER A 186 10.43 -2.55 16.18
CA SER A 186 10.50 -1.68 17.35
C SER A 186 11.62 -2.11 18.28
N ALA A 187 12.05 -1.20 19.15
CA ALA A 187 13.05 -1.50 20.16
C ALA A 187 12.61 -2.68 21.04
N GLY A 188 13.41 -3.74 21.11
CA GLY A 188 13.09 -4.91 21.93
C GLY A 188 12.29 -5.99 21.17
N ALA A 189 11.89 -5.75 19.92
CA ALA A 189 11.19 -6.72 19.10
C ALA A 189 12.13 -7.82 18.59
N THR A 190 11.57 -8.98 18.28
CA THR A 190 12.26 -10.02 17.51
C THR A 190 11.88 -9.95 16.03
N PRO A 191 12.68 -10.55 15.12
CA PRO A 191 12.38 -10.59 13.69
C PRO A 191 11.02 -11.18 13.29
N GLU A 192 10.36 -11.95 14.16
CA GLU A 192 9.03 -12.51 13.91
C GLU A 192 7.91 -11.51 14.22
N GLN A 193 8.22 -10.50 15.02
CA GLN A 193 7.30 -9.46 15.49
C GLN A 193 7.21 -8.26 14.54
N MET A 194 7.82 -8.35 13.34
CA MET A 194 7.70 -7.31 12.32
C MET A 194 6.24 -7.01 11.98
N GLU A 195 5.89 -5.74 11.93
CA GLU A 195 4.53 -5.30 11.64
C GLU A 195 4.46 -4.89 10.18
N VAL A 196 3.56 -5.52 9.42
CA VAL A 196 3.28 -5.16 8.03
C VAL A 196 1.88 -4.58 7.97
N THR A 197 1.79 -3.38 7.42
CA THR A 197 0.53 -2.65 7.26
C THR A 197 0.39 -2.24 5.80
N GLU A 198 -0.74 -2.59 5.20
CA GLU A 198 -1.15 -2.00 3.92
C GLU A 198 -1.63 -0.57 4.18
N LYS A 199 -1.00 0.39 3.52
CA LYS A 199 -1.49 1.76 3.46
C LYS A 199 -2.48 1.84 2.30
N ARG A 200 -3.75 2.10 2.62
CA ARG A 200 -4.83 2.28 1.64
C ARG A 200 -5.21 3.75 1.58
N GLU A 201 -5.78 4.16 0.46
CA GLU A 201 -6.24 5.53 0.22
C GLU A 201 -7.36 5.96 1.21
N ASP A 202 -8.05 5.01 1.85
CA ASP A 202 -9.39 5.28 2.41
C ASP A 202 -9.56 5.01 3.91
N THR A 203 -8.69 4.23 4.57
CA THR A 203 -9.14 3.44 5.74
C THR A 203 -9.05 4.07 7.13
N LEU A 204 -8.48 5.26 7.32
CA LEU A 204 -8.13 5.70 8.68
C LEU A 204 -8.73 7.05 9.12
N TRP A 205 -9.39 7.81 8.25
CA TRP A 205 -9.97 9.09 8.66
C TRP A 205 -11.16 8.93 9.63
N PRO A 206 -11.37 9.84 10.60
CA PRO A 206 -12.50 9.79 11.50
C PRO A 206 -13.87 9.85 10.80
N GLY A 207 -14.03 10.64 9.74
CA GLY A 207 -15.33 10.85 9.07
C GLY A 207 -15.59 9.92 7.89
N GLY A 208 -16.49 8.95 8.09
CA GLY A 208 -17.39 8.48 7.04
C GLY A 208 -18.67 9.33 7.00
N THR A 209 -19.67 8.92 6.21
CA THR A 209 -20.95 9.62 5.94
C THR A 209 -21.85 9.95 7.15
N THR A 210 -21.41 9.68 8.38
CA THR A 210 -22.19 9.79 9.62
C THR A 210 -21.65 10.84 10.59
N GLY A 211 -21.61 12.10 10.16
CA GLY A 211 -21.43 13.25 11.05
C GLY A 211 -20.01 13.44 11.63
N PRO A 212 -19.81 14.45 12.49
CA PRO A 212 -18.50 14.72 13.08
C PRO A 212 -18.09 13.57 14.00
N VAL A 213 -17.07 12.83 13.60
CA VAL A 213 -16.48 11.74 14.37
C VAL A 213 -15.16 12.24 14.93
N SER A 214 -14.97 12.00 16.22
CA SER A 214 -13.68 12.20 16.87
C SER A 214 -12.99 10.87 17.13
N LYS A 215 -11.72 10.76 16.75
CA LYS A 215 -10.89 9.58 17.03
C LYS A 215 -9.57 9.97 17.68
N ASN A 216 -9.10 9.08 18.55
CA ASN A 216 -7.71 9.12 19.00
C ASN A 216 -6.83 8.53 17.89
N MET A 217 -5.81 9.24 17.47
CA MET A 217 -4.98 8.90 16.32
C MET A 217 -3.50 9.19 16.59
N GLN A 218 -2.62 8.52 15.85
CA GLN A 218 -1.22 8.90 15.68
C GLN A 218 -1.05 9.49 14.28
N LEU A 219 -0.25 10.55 14.16
CA LEU A 219 0.08 11.14 12.87
C LEU A 219 1.53 10.81 12.56
N ARG A 220 1.75 9.96 11.56
CA ARG A 220 3.06 9.47 11.16
C ARG A 220 3.53 10.15 9.89
N SER A 221 4.74 10.68 9.92
CA SER A 221 5.42 11.22 8.72
C SER A 221 5.60 10.11 7.68
N ALA A 222 5.17 10.35 6.44
CA ALA A 222 5.38 9.41 5.35
C ALA A 222 6.86 9.35 4.92
N SER A 223 7.61 10.45 5.11
CA SER A 223 9.04 10.50 4.76
C SER A 223 9.89 9.76 5.78
N THR A 224 9.70 9.98 7.08
CA THR A 224 10.62 9.43 8.10
C THR A 224 10.03 8.27 8.88
N GLY A 225 8.71 8.17 8.97
CA GLY A 225 8.01 7.24 9.85
C GLY A 225 7.94 7.68 11.32
N ASP A 226 8.44 8.87 11.66
CA ASP A 226 8.29 9.45 12.99
C ASP A 226 6.86 9.89 13.26
N LEU A 227 6.48 9.93 14.53
CA LEU A 227 5.17 10.40 14.99
C LEU A 227 5.24 11.85 15.44
N ILE A 228 4.17 12.61 15.18
CA ILE A 228 4.00 13.94 15.77
C ILE A 228 3.89 13.80 17.30
N ASP A 229 4.74 14.54 18.01
CA ASP A 229 4.92 14.56 19.46
C ASP A 229 4.65 15.96 19.99
N ALA A 230 3.83 16.03 21.05
CA ALA A 230 3.44 17.26 21.72
C ALA A 230 4.55 17.90 22.59
N ASP A 231 5.76 17.34 22.59
CA ASP A 231 6.92 17.73 23.39
C ASP A 231 6.64 17.71 24.91
N TRP A 232 6.32 18.84 25.53
CA TRP A 232 5.92 18.92 26.94
C TRP A 232 4.40 19.11 27.14
N GLY A 233 3.63 19.26 26.05
CA GLY A 233 2.18 19.06 26.04
C GLY A 233 1.30 20.21 26.51
N GLY A 234 1.86 21.40 26.80
CA GLY A 234 1.08 22.58 27.21
C GLY A 234 1.04 23.70 26.18
N ASP A 235 0.36 24.79 26.54
CA ASP A 235 0.20 25.98 25.68
C ASP A 235 1.56 26.63 25.34
N GLY A 236 1.86 26.76 24.06
CA GLY A 236 3.14 27.21 23.53
C GLY A 236 4.18 26.10 23.36
N ALA A 237 3.85 24.84 23.61
CA ALA A 237 4.73 23.72 23.30
C ALA A 237 4.92 23.61 21.77
N TRP A 238 6.13 23.33 21.34
CA TRP A 238 6.43 23.13 19.93
C TRP A 238 6.03 21.72 19.48
N GLY A 239 5.44 21.61 18.30
CA GLY A 239 5.24 20.32 17.66
C GLY A 239 6.56 19.81 17.09
N LYS A 240 6.86 18.54 17.30
CA LYS A 240 8.03 17.87 16.73
C LYS A 240 7.68 16.48 16.23
N ALA A 241 8.52 15.91 15.36
CA ALA A 241 8.44 14.53 14.94
C ALA A 241 9.50 13.70 15.68
N THR A 242 9.08 12.61 16.33
CA THR A 242 9.96 11.69 17.06
C THR A 242 9.61 10.23 16.77
N ALA A 243 10.60 9.34 16.88
CA ALA A 243 10.37 7.91 16.76
C ALA A 243 9.29 7.45 17.76
N ALA A 244 8.51 6.43 17.40
CA ALA A 244 7.45 5.92 18.26
C ALA A 244 7.99 5.47 19.63
N ASP A 245 7.51 6.08 20.71
CA ASP A 245 7.94 5.80 22.09
C ASP A 245 6.81 5.20 22.95
N GLY A 246 5.62 5.07 22.38
CA GLY A 246 4.42 4.57 23.06
C GLY A 246 3.83 5.54 24.08
N SER A 247 4.34 6.78 24.14
CA SER A 247 3.83 7.79 25.06
C SER A 247 2.51 8.37 24.57
N ALA A 248 1.69 8.83 25.53
CA ALA A 248 0.45 9.53 25.21
C ALA A 248 0.69 10.83 24.41
N ARG A 249 1.90 11.40 24.45
CA ARG A 249 2.26 12.64 23.72
C ARG A 249 2.25 12.49 22.21
N GLN A 250 2.29 11.26 21.73
CA GLN A 250 2.19 10.92 20.31
C GLN A 250 0.77 10.51 19.91
N GLN A 251 -0.20 10.67 20.81
CA GLN A 251 -1.61 10.36 20.57
C GLN A 251 -2.43 11.65 20.57
N TRP A 252 -3.16 11.87 19.49
CA TRP A 252 -3.85 13.09 19.17
C TRP A 252 -5.34 12.84 18.97
N HIS A 253 -6.16 13.72 19.54
CA HIS A 253 -7.59 13.73 19.26
C HIS A 253 -7.83 14.47 17.94
N VAL A 254 -8.31 13.74 16.94
CA VAL A 254 -8.64 14.29 15.63
C VAL A 254 -10.16 14.36 15.51
N ASP A 255 -10.69 15.58 15.55
CA ASP A 255 -12.11 15.83 15.32
C ASP A 255 -12.33 16.25 13.88
N ASP A 256 -13.11 15.48 13.13
CA ASP A 256 -13.56 15.86 11.80
C ASP A 256 -14.75 16.84 11.88
N HIS A 257 -14.69 17.92 11.12
CA HIS A 257 -15.71 18.96 11.06
C HIS A 257 -16.37 18.98 9.68
N GLN A 258 -17.59 19.53 9.61
CA GLN A 258 -18.23 19.77 8.32
C GLN A 258 -17.40 20.70 7.43
N LYS A 259 -17.54 20.47 6.11
CA LYS A 259 -16.88 21.17 5.00
C LYS A 259 -16.89 22.70 5.20
N LEU A 260 -15.80 23.36 4.83
CA LEU A 260 -15.69 24.83 4.88
C LEU A 260 -16.82 25.49 4.06
N ASP A 261 -17.47 26.50 4.65
CA ASP A 261 -18.41 27.40 3.97
C ASP A 261 -17.65 28.41 3.08
N GLY A 262 -16.86 27.90 2.13
CA GLY A 262 -16.04 28.71 1.23
C GLY A 262 -14.99 27.88 0.47
N ASP A 263 -14.58 28.38 -0.69
CA ASP A 263 -13.56 27.72 -1.52
C ASP A 263 -12.15 27.97 -0.97
N LEU A 264 -11.28 26.96 -1.06
CA LEU A 264 -9.85 27.08 -0.80
C LEU A 264 -9.12 27.58 -2.04
N ILE A 265 -8.17 28.51 -1.84
CA ILE A 265 -7.40 29.16 -2.89
C ILE A 265 -5.90 28.97 -2.61
N PRO A 266 -5.13 28.35 -3.52
CA PRO A 266 -5.57 27.70 -4.77
C PRO A 266 -6.48 26.49 -4.51
N ALA A 267 -7.24 26.08 -5.53
CA ALA A 267 -8.12 24.92 -5.44
C ALA A 267 -7.29 23.63 -5.30
N MET A 268 -7.08 23.20 -4.05
CA MET A 268 -6.46 21.93 -3.69
C MET A 268 -7.55 20.87 -3.45
N PRO A 269 -7.30 19.59 -3.79
CA PRO A 269 -8.23 18.52 -3.50
C PRO A 269 -8.21 18.28 -1.97
N VAL A 270 -9.27 18.71 -1.28
CA VAL A 270 -9.45 18.59 0.17
C VAL A 270 -10.59 17.62 0.46
N ARG A 271 -10.33 16.65 1.34
CA ARG A 271 -11.29 15.63 1.75
C ARG A 271 -12.11 16.06 2.96
N ALA A 272 -11.49 16.76 3.91
CA ALA A 272 -12.04 17.03 5.23
C ALA A 272 -11.41 18.27 5.86
N VAL A 273 -12.01 18.75 6.96
CA VAL A 273 -11.42 19.79 7.81
C VAL A 273 -11.37 19.27 9.23
N ALA A 274 -10.21 19.33 9.86
CA ALA A 274 -9.96 18.65 11.12
C ALA A 274 -9.38 19.57 12.18
N THR A 275 -9.73 19.35 13.44
CA THR A 275 -8.94 19.86 14.57
C THR A 275 -8.09 18.74 15.15
N ILE A 276 -6.81 19.01 15.39
CA ILE A 276 -5.85 18.06 15.95
C ILE A 276 -5.47 18.56 17.34
N LYS A 277 -5.75 17.79 18.40
CA LYS A 277 -5.58 18.21 19.80
C LYS A 277 -4.78 17.25 20.64
N TYR A 278 -4.03 17.80 21.59
CA TYR A 278 -3.44 17.09 22.71
C TYR A 278 -3.93 17.70 24.01
N GLY A 279 -4.73 16.93 24.77
CA GLY A 279 -5.51 17.48 25.89
C GLY A 279 -6.44 18.59 25.42
N ASP A 280 -6.35 19.77 26.04
CA ASP A 280 -7.15 20.95 25.70
C ASP A 280 -6.45 21.88 24.67
N ASN A 281 -5.25 21.51 24.20
CA ASN A 281 -4.45 22.34 23.30
C ASN A 281 -4.52 21.83 21.86
N PHE A 282 -4.57 22.75 20.90
CA PHE A 282 -4.67 22.48 19.47
C PHE A 282 -3.29 22.57 18.81
N LEU A 283 -2.97 21.66 17.90
CA LEU A 283 -1.84 21.84 16.99
C LEU A 283 -2.19 22.94 15.97
N HIS A 284 -1.47 24.05 15.99
CA HIS A 284 -1.74 25.23 15.19
C HIS A 284 -0.45 25.97 14.80
N THR A 285 -0.56 26.98 13.95
CA THR A 285 0.55 27.85 13.53
C THR A 285 0.63 29.09 14.42
N ASP A 286 1.84 29.62 14.64
CA ASP A 286 2.00 30.91 15.31
C ASP A 286 1.85 32.08 14.33
N GLU A 287 1.40 33.24 14.79
CA GLU A 287 1.37 34.45 13.96
C GLU A 287 2.78 35.06 13.88
N GLY A 288 3.42 34.88 12.72
CA GLY A 288 4.69 35.52 12.38
C GLY A 288 5.94 34.64 12.51
N ASP A 289 5.77 33.38 12.91
CA ASP A 289 6.80 32.34 12.92
C ASP A 289 6.24 31.11 12.18
N ASP A 290 6.94 30.60 11.16
CA ASP A 290 6.53 29.46 10.30
C ASP A 290 6.51 28.11 11.04
N TRP A 291 6.29 28.09 12.35
CA TRP A 291 6.45 26.93 13.21
C TRP A 291 5.10 26.46 13.79
N ALA A 292 4.93 25.14 13.93
CA ALA A 292 3.74 24.55 14.52
C ALA A 292 3.87 24.43 16.05
N LYS A 293 2.85 24.89 16.78
CA LYS A 293 2.76 24.91 18.25
C LYS A 293 1.43 24.35 18.73
N LEU A 294 1.42 23.94 19.99
CA LEU A 294 0.21 23.71 20.74
C LEU A 294 -0.32 25.04 21.27
N VAL A 295 -1.57 25.37 20.98
CA VAL A 295 -2.23 26.59 21.46
C VAL A 295 -3.46 26.26 22.28
N ALA A 296 -3.60 26.89 23.44
CA ALA A 296 -4.81 26.78 24.25
C ALA A 296 -6.01 27.36 23.48
N GLY A 297 -7.15 26.67 23.50
CA GLY A 297 -8.38 27.09 22.84
C GLY A 297 -8.92 28.42 23.38
N LYS A 298 -8.45 29.55 22.88
CA LYS A 298 -9.04 30.88 23.12
C LYS A 298 -9.96 31.22 21.95
N SER A 299 -11.24 31.31 22.26
CA SER A 299 -12.35 31.64 21.36
C SER A 299 -12.04 32.81 20.43
N GLY A 300 -11.79 32.55 19.14
CA GLY A 300 -11.72 33.60 18.12
C GLY A 300 -11.06 33.28 16.77
N LYS A 301 -10.22 32.22 16.65
CA LYS A 301 -9.54 31.86 15.39
C LYS A 301 -9.75 30.38 15.03
N PRO A 302 -9.83 30.01 13.73
CA PRO A 302 -9.94 28.62 13.32
C PRO A 302 -8.61 27.88 13.58
N VAL A 303 -8.65 26.96 14.53
CA VAL A 303 -7.54 26.07 14.94
C VAL A 303 -7.58 24.74 14.18
N SER A 304 -7.98 24.81 12.91
CA SER A 304 -8.32 23.66 12.08
C SER A 304 -7.41 23.56 10.86
N TRP A 305 -7.21 22.34 10.37
CA TRP A 305 -6.42 22.01 9.20
C TRP A 305 -7.36 21.53 8.08
N ALA A 306 -7.10 21.97 6.85
CA ALA A 306 -7.75 21.38 5.69
C ALA A 306 -6.93 20.16 5.27
N VAL A 307 -7.58 19.00 5.17
CA VAL A 307 -6.91 17.72 4.95
C VAL A 307 -6.96 17.40 3.47
N GLY A 308 -5.81 17.25 2.84
CA GLY A 308 -5.70 16.92 1.43
C GLY A 308 -6.26 15.54 1.09
N HIS A 309 -6.44 15.31 -0.20
CA HIS A 309 -6.73 13.99 -0.74
C HIS A 309 -5.61 13.00 -0.38
N THR A 310 -5.98 11.72 -0.24
CA THR A 310 -5.02 10.67 0.05
C THR A 310 -4.19 10.33 -1.19
N LEU A 311 -2.88 10.19 -1.04
CA LEU A 311 -2.01 9.69 -2.10
C LEU A 311 -2.02 8.17 -2.17
N TYR A 312 -1.44 7.60 -3.22
CA TYR A 312 -1.31 6.13 -3.42
C TYR A 312 -0.69 5.41 -2.22
N ASP A 313 0.20 6.08 -1.49
CA ASP A 313 0.82 5.52 -0.29
C ASP A 313 -0.06 5.64 0.96
N GLY A 314 -1.31 6.10 0.85
CA GLY A 314 -2.24 6.29 1.95
C GLY A 314 -2.03 7.57 2.78
N SER A 315 -1.06 8.43 2.42
CA SER A 315 -0.76 9.65 3.17
C SER A 315 -1.59 10.86 2.71
N SER A 316 -1.71 11.89 3.54
CA SER A 316 -2.39 13.15 3.18
C SER A 316 -1.63 14.36 3.69
N GLN A 317 -1.76 15.48 2.98
CA GLN A 317 -1.26 16.77 3.43
C GLN A 317 -2.22 17.43 4.44
N LEU A 318 -1.64 18.23 5.33
CA LEU A 318 -2.37 19.11 6.23
C LEU A 318 -2.12 20.57 5.81
N PHE A 319 -3.14 21.20 5.24
CA PHE A 319 -3.09 22.57 4.78
C PHE A 319 -3.48 23.54 5.90
N ALA A 320 -2.59 24.49 6.18
CA ALA A 320 -2.92 25.69 6.93
C ALA A 320 -3.66 26.67 6.01
N TYR A 321 -4.70 27.32 6.53
CA TYR A 321 -5.52 28.24 5.75
C TYR A 321 -6.05 29.39 6.61
N GLU A 322 -6.29 30.53 5.97
CA GLU A 322 -6.84 31.73 6.62
C GLU A 322 -8.01 32.29 5.82
N SER A 323 -9.01 32.87 6.50
CA SER A 323 -10.11 33.53 5.80
C SER A 323 -9.63 34.80 5.14
N ASN A 324 -9.89 34.96 3.84
CA ASN A 324 -9.55 36.18 3.11
C ASN A 324 -10.61 37.30 3.26
N GLY A 325 -11.61 37.10 4.12
CA GLY A 325 -12.69 38.06 4.38
C GLY A 325 -13.72 38.20 3.25
N LYS A 326 -13.61 37.42 2.16
CA LYS A 326 -14.52 37.44 1.00
C LYS A 326 -15.33 36.15 0.83
N GLY A 327 -15.43 35.32 1.88
CA GLY A 327 -16.09 34.03 1.82
C GLY A 327 -15.26 32.92 1.18
N ALA A 328 -13.95 33.12 1.08
CA ALA A 328 -12.98 32.11 0.64
C ALA A 328 -11.80 32.04 1.62
N TYR A 329 -10.99 31.01 1.48
CA TYR A 329 -9.86 30.72 2.37
C TYR A 329 -8.58 30.60 1.55
N ASP A 330 -7.55 31.36 1.92
CA ASP A 330 -6.24 31.28 1.27
C ASP A 330 -5.39 30.23 1.99
N ILE A 331 -4.80 29.30 1.23
CA ILE A 331 -3.83 28.34 1.77
C ILE A 331 -2.55 29.10 2.08
N THR A 332 -2.14 29.08 3.36
CA THR A 332 -0.95 29.78 3.84
C THR A 332 0.28 28.88 3.87
N GLY A 333 0.08 27.55 3.97
CA GLY A 333 1.16 26.57 3.87
C GLY A 333 0.72 25.15 4.20
N CYS A 334 1.69 24.26 4.28
CA CYS A 334 1.52 22.84 4.56
C CYS A 334 2.31 22.45 5.80
N LEU A 335 1.71 21.66 6.70
CA LEU A 335 2.42 21.10 7.84
C LEU A 335 3.60 20.26 7.33
N THR A 336 4.80 20.68 7.71
CA THR A 336 6.06 20.15 7.19
C THR A 336 6.89 19.67 8.36
N GLN A 337 7.45 18.47 8.23
CA GLN A 337 8.56 18.05 9.07
C GLN A 337 9.83 18.66 8.49
N THR A 338 10.54 19.50 9.26
CA THR A 338 11.78 20.13 8.79
C THR A 338 12.99 19.47 9.47
N PRO A 339 13.52 18.35 8.92
CA PRO A 339 14.71 17.71 9.48
C PRO A 339 15.96 18.60 9.37
N GLY A 340 16.00 19.53 8.42
CA GLY A 340 17.13 20.43 8.18
C GLY A 340 17.38 21.53 9.24
N LEU A 341 16.48 21.68 10.23
CA LEU A 341 16.61 22.65 11.34
C LEU A 341 16.92 21.97 12.68
N ILE A 342 17.60 20.82 12.62
CA ILE A 342 18.37 20.28 13.72
C ILE A 342 19.45 21.30 14.09
N GLY A 343 19.13 22.22 15.01
CA GLY A 343 20.09 23.15 15.57
C GLY A 343 21.27 22.38 16.15
N LYS A 344 22.49 22.93 16.04
CA LYS A 344 23.76 22.31 16.49
C LYS A 344 23.77 21.75 17.92
N ASP A 345 22.77 22.09 18.73
CA ASP A 345 22.64 21.71 20.13
C ASP A 345 21.35 20.91 20.46
N ASP A 346 20.37 20.79 19.55
CA ASP A 346 19.03 20.26 19.91
C ASP A 346 18.65 18.95 19.19
N HIS A 347 19.12 18.70 17.97
CA HIS A 347 18.84 17.45 17.22
C HIS A 347 17.36 17.00 17.20
N GLN A 348 16.43 17.96 17.26
CA GLN A 348 14.99 17.71 17.18
C GLN A 348 14.48 18.00 15.77
N SER A 349 13.58 17.13 15.28
CA SER A 349 12.88 17.33 14.02
C SER A 349 11.62 18.14 14.26
N TRP A 350 11.73 19.46 14.20
CA TRP A 350 10.63 20.38 14.48
C TRP A 350 9.60 20.41 13.35
N LEU A 351 8.34 20.70 13.70
CA LEU A 351 7.25 20.88 12.74
C LEU A 351 7.08 22.36 12.39
N SER A 352 6.98 22.63 11.10
CA SER A 352 6.80 23.96 10.52
C SER A 352 5.57 23.99 9.59
N VAL A 353 5.24 25.17 9.10
CA VAL A 353 4.30 25.36 8.01
C VAL A 353 5.01 26.09 6.89
N GLU A 354 5.30 25.34 5.83
CA GLU A 354 6.06 25.82 4.69
C GLU A 354 5.19 25.91 3.44
N HIS A 355 5.76 26.41 2.35
CA HIS A 355 5.09 26.41 1.06
C HIS A 355 4.67 24.99 0.68
N CYS A 356 3.42 24.82 0.25
CA CYS A 356 2.90 23.52 -0.15
C CYS A 356 3.58 23.01 -1.42
N THR A 357 4.18 21.84 -1.32
CA THR A 357 4.74 21.05 -2.41
C THR A 357 4.23 19.61 -2.30
N TYR A 358 4.63 18.70 -3.20
CA TYR A 358 4.31 17.27 -3.05
C TYR A 358 5.42 16.49 -2.32
N ASP A 359 6.26 17.18 -1.55
CA ASP A 359 7.34 16.57 -0.77
C ASP A 359 6.75 15.64 0.31
N MET A 360 7.37 14.47 0.49
CA MET A 360 6.99 13.49 1.51
C MET A 360 7.09 14.06 2.94
N ASN A 361 7.94 15.06 3.17
CA ASN A 361 8.04 15.76 4.45
C ASN A 361 6.76 16.53 4.81
N GLN A 362 5.83 16.68 3.86
CA GLN A 362 4.52 17.31 4.05
C GLN A 362 3.37 16.30 4.07
N GLN A 363 3.69 15.00 4.05
CA GLN A 363 2.72 13.91 3.94
C GLN A 363 2.60 13.14 5.26
N TRP A 364 1.37 12.89 5.68
CA TRP A 364 1.06 12.32 6.98
C TRP A 364 0.09 11.15 6.86
N TRP A 365 0.46 10.00 7.42
CA TRP A 365 -0.46 8.90 7.69
C TRP A 365 -1.20 9.16 8.99
N PHE A 366 -2.51 9.02 8.95
CA PHE A 366 -3.34 8.98 10.15
C PHE A 366 -3.52 7.53 10.54
N GLU A 367 -3.12 7.15 11.74
CA GLU A 367 -3.13 5.77 12.21
C GLU A 367 -3.94 5.68 13.50
N ASP A 368 -4.74 4.63 13.69
CA ASP A 368 -5.37 4.39 15.00
C ASP A 368 -4.33 3.72 15.93
N PRO A 369 -4.03 4.31 17.11
CA PRO A 369 -3.03 3.80 18.05
C PRO A 369 -3.35 2.40 18.58
N ASN A 370 -4.61 1.95 18.45
CA ASN A 370 -5.07 0.64 18.86
C ASN A 370 -5.18 -0.34 17.68
N THR A 371 -5.18 0.14 16.44
CA THR A 371 -5.11 -0.73 15.25
C THR A 371 -3.67 -1.04 14.90
N LEU A 372 -3.02 -1.80 15.77
CA LEU A 372 -1.98 -2.73 15.33
C LEU A 372 -2.70 -4.00 14.85
N GLY A 373 -3.23 -3.93 13.62
CA GLY A 373 -4.03 -4.98 12.99
C GLY A 373 -5.31 -4.42 12.38
N ALA A 374 -5.53 -4.73 11.10
CA ALA A 374 -6.68 -4.32 10.30
C ALA A 374 -8.03 -4.42 11.03
N GLN A 375 -8.88 -3.38 10.89
CA GLN A 375 -10.32 -3.56 11.10
C GLN A 375 -10.84 -4.53 10.02
N PRO A 376 -11.70 -5.49 10.37
CA PRO A 376 -12.17 -6.49 9.44
C PRO A 376 -13.11 -5.88 8.40
N ASN A 377 -12.76 -6.03 7.11
CA ASN A 377 -13.75 -5.94 6.04
C ASN A 377 -14.91 -6.92 6.37
N GLU A 378 -16.16 -6.53 6.11
CA GLU A 378 -17.35 -7.37 6.34
C GLU A 378 -17.28 -8.72 5.60
N ASP A 379 -16.41 -8.81 4.59
CA ASP A 379 -16.12 -10.01 3.80
C ASP A 379 -14.71 -10.59 4.03
N GLY A 380 -14.07 -10.19 5.13
CA GLY A 380 -12.68 -10.53 5.43
C GLY A 380 -12.48 -11.99 5.83
N TRP A 381 -11.55 -12.68 5.18
CA TRP A 381 -11.14 -14.05 5.48
C TRP A 381 -9.62 -14.16 5.57
N SER A 382 -9.12 -14.80 6.62
CA SER A 382 -7.70 -15.13 6.75
C SER A 382 -7.51 -16.63 6.90
N THR A 383 -6.34 -17.13 6.49
CA THR A 383 -5.95 -18.52 6.71
C THR A 383 -4.63 -18.56 7.48
N SER A 384 -4.63 -19.19 8.66
CA SER A 384 -3.41 -19.31 9.47
C SER A 384 -2.46 -20.37 8.92
N ALA A 385 -1.20 -20.34 9.37
CA ALA A 385 -0.22 -21.39 9.10
C ALA A 385 -0.65 -22.78 9.63
N SER A 386 -1.54 -22.83 10.64
CA SER A 386 -2.14 -24.08 11.14
C SER A 386 -3.32 -24.57 10.29
N GLY A 387 -3.68 -23.85 9.22
CA GLY A 387 -4.81 -24.17 8.34
C GLY A 387 -6.15 -23.66 8.85
N ARG A 388 -6.18 -22.77 9.84
CA ARG A 388 -7.45 -22.23 10.37
C ARG A 388 -7.95 -21.13 9.46
N ILE A 389 -9.17 -21.26 8.93
CA ILE A 389 -9.82 -20.23 8.12
C ILE A 389 -10.72 -19.40 9.05
N THR A 390 -10.45 -18.09 9.15
CA THR A 390 -11.12 -17.19 10.09
C THR A 390 -11.84 -16.09 9.32
N SER A 391 -13.14 -15.92 9.62
CA SER A 391 -13.89 -14.74 9.22
C SER A 391 -13.46 -13.59 10.11
N SER A 392 -12.85 -12.58 9.50
CA SER A 392 -12.48 -11.33 10.15
C SER A 392 -13.74 -10.58 10.61
N ALA A 393 -14.82 -10.62 9.82
CA ALA A 393 -16.09 -9.96 10.12
C ALA A 393 -16.86 -10.60 11.29
N ALA A 394 -16.96 -11.93 11.32
CA ALA A 394 -17.70 -12.64 12.37
C ALA A 394 -16.84 -13.03 13.58
N GLN A 395 -15.50 -12.86 13.49
CA GLN A 395 -14.52 -13.35 14.46
C GLN A 395 -14.67 -14.86 14.79
N THR A 396 -15.14 -15.62 13.81
CA THR A 396 -15.40 -17.07 13.90
C THR A 396 -14.60 -17.83 12.86
N CYS A 397 -14.38 -19.12 13.11
CA CYS A 397 -13.60 -20.00 12.26
C CYS A 397 -14.48 -20.99 11.51
N VAL A 398 -14.06 -21.34 10.29
CA VAL A 398 -14.69 -22.37 9.47
C VAL A 398 -14.45 -23.74 10.12
N SER A 399 -15.53 -24.45 10.42
CA SER A 399 -15.52 -25.75 11.09
C SER A 399 -16.24 -26.81 10.26
N GLY A 400 -15.58 -27.94 10.03
CA GLY A 400 -16.09 -29.11 9.29
C GLY A 400 -16.24 -30.33 10.19
N GLY A 401 -17.03 -30.21 11.26
CA GLY A 401 -17.13 -31.23 12.31
C GLY A 401 -18.08 -32.41 12.04
N GLN A 402 -18.98 -32.31 11.05
CA GLN A 402 -19.87 -33.40 10.61
C GLN A 402 -19.77 -33.60 9.10
N VAL A 403 -19.85 -34.85 8.65
CA VAL A 403 -19.81 -35.21 7.22
C VAL A 403 -20.81 -34.34 6.44
N ASP A 404 -20.35 -33.76 5.34
CA ASP A 404 -21.10 -32.90 4.44
C ASP A 404 -21.62 -31.57 5.02
N GLN A 405 -21.09 -31.12 6.16
CA GLN A 405 -21.43 -29.81 6.73
C GLN A 405 -20.22 -28.93 7.01
N VAL A 406 -20.38 -27.64 6.72
CA VAL A 406 -19.44 -26.58 7.10
C VAL A 406 -20.22 -25.44 7.75
N GLN A 407 -19.70 -24.94 8.86
CA GLN A 407 -20.31 -23.86 9.63
C GLN A 407 -19.27 -22.93 10.24
N LEU A 408 -19.70 -21.74 10.62
CA LEU A 408 -18.94 -20.82 11.44
C LEU A 408 -19.10 -21.16 12.93
N ALA A 409 -17.97 -21.31 13.62
CA ALA A 409 -17.92 -21.60 15.05
C ALA A 409 -16.85 -20.75 15.76
N GLN A 410 -16.94 -20.66 17.08
CA GLN A 410 -15.88 -20.04 17.90
C GLN A 410 -14.52 -20.70 17.62
N CYS A 411 -13.50 -19.87 17.40
CA CYS A 411 -12.18 -20.35 17.02
C CYS A 411 -11.50 -21.15 18.15
N GLY A 412 -10.98 -22.32 17.79
CA GLY A 412 -10.21 -23.21 18.65
C GLY A 412 -9.14 -23.95 17.84
N ASP A 413 -8.52 -24.94 18.49
CA ASP A 413 -7.41 -25.72 17.91
C ASP A 413 -7.81 -27.14 17.51
N GLY A 414 -9.11 -27.45 17.51
CA GLY A 414 -9.65 -28.75 17.11
C GLY A 414 -9.40 -29.06 15.63
N LYS A 415 -9.25 -30.35 15.29
CA LYS A 415 -8.97 -30.80 13.91
C LYS A 415 -10.07 -30.43 12.93
N GLU A 416 -11.30 -30.32 13.42
CA GLU A 416 -12.47 -29.89 12.66
C GLU A 416 -12.36 -28.45 12.15
N GLN A 417 -11.50 -27.61 12.75
CA GLN A 417 -11.23 -26.24 12.30
C GLN A 417 -9.89 -26.09 11.57
N GLN A 418 -9.17 -27.19 11.37
CA GLN A 418 -7.89 -27.19 10.66
C GLN A 418 -8.10 -27.66 9.22
N TRP A 419 -7.97 -26.73 8.29
CA TRP A 419 -8.09 -26.95 6.85
C TRP A 419 -6.72 -26.90 6.20
N GLN A 420 -6.21 -28.06 5.80
CA GLN A 420 -4.95 -28.15 5.09
C GLN A 420 -5.11 -27.66 3.65
N ALA A 421 -4.55 -26.49 3.36
CA ALA A 421 -4.45 -25.98 2.00
C ALA A 421 -3.50 -26.85 1.16
N ARG A 422 -3.98 -27.33 0.02
CA ARG A 422 -3.20 -28.12 -0.94
C ARG A 422 -3.29 -27.49 -2.33
N ALA A 423 -2.16 -27.38 -3.01
CA ALA A 423 -2.10 -26.91 -4.40
C ALA A 423 -2.60 -27.97 -5.41
N SER A 424 -2.76 -29.22 -4.98
CA SER A 424 -3.33 -30.32 -5.75
C SER A 424 -3.79 -31.46 -4.83
N ILE A 425 -4.68 -32.31 -5.33
CA ILE A 425 -5.08 -33.54 -4.63
C ILE A 425 -4.16 -34.66 -5.09
N THR A 426 -3.28 -35.13 -4.20
CA THR A 426 -2.57 -36.40 -4.41
C THR A 426 -3.56 -37.55 -4.30
N ALA A 427 -3.66 -38.36 -5.35
CA ALA A 427 -4.34 -39.64 -5.26
C ALA A 427 -3.54 -40.56 -4.31
N GLY A 428 -3.98 -40.64 -3.05
CA GLY A 428 -3.44 -41.59 -2.08
C GLY A 428 -3.44 -41.12 -0.63
N SER A 429 -4.62 -41.06 -0.02
CA SER A 429 -4.77 -41.35 1.42
C SER A 429 -6.22 -41.67 1.76
N SER A 430 -6.76 -42.76 1.20
CA SER A 430 -7.75 -43.53 1.95
C SER A 430 -7.04 -44.10 3.18
N GLY A 431 -7.59 -43.81 4.36
CA GLY A 431 -6.89 -43.86 5.64
C GLY A 431 -6.21 -45.17 6.00
N GLU A 432 -5.18 -45.08 6.83
CA GLU A 432 -4.72 -46.18 7.65
C GLU A 432 -4.22 -45.67 8.99
N SER A 433 -4.77 -46.28 10.03
CA SER A 433 -4.63 -45.99 11.44
C SER A 433 -3.20 -46.20 11.94
N ALA A 434 -2.73 -45.30 12.80
CA ALA A 434 -1.50 -45.49 13.54
C ALA A 434 -1.60 -46.70 14.49
N SER A 435 -0.71 -47.68 14.31
CA SER A 435 -0.37 -48.62 15.39
C SER A 435 1.13 -48.87 15.41
N SER A 436 1.65 -48.91 16.63
CA SER A 436 3.05 -49.04 17.02
C SER A 436 3.69 -50.36 16.62
N ALA A 437 4.98 -50.35 16.27
CA ALA A 437 5.97 -51.31 16.78
C ALA A 437 7.41 -50.87 16.43
N ALA A 438 8.31 -50.99 17.40
CA ALA A 438 9.73 -50.70 17.31
C ALA A 438 10.56 -51.97 16.99
N ALA A 439 11.73 -51.80 16.35
CA ALA A 439 13.01 -52.53 16.56
C ALA A 439 14.01 -52.21 15.41
N PRO A 440 15.32 -52.52 15.51
CA PRO A 440 16.35 -52.16 16.51
C PRO A 440 17.60 -51.49 15.85
N PRO A 441 18.65 -51.06 16.59
CA PRO A 441 19.83 -50.39 16.02
C PRO A 441 20.97 -51.36 15.69
N VAL A 442 21.74 -51.11 14.62
CA VAL A 442 23.08 -51.71 14.40
C VAL A 442 24.06 -50.66 13.81
N PRO A 443 25.34 -50.63 14.22
CA PRO A 443 26.23 -49.47 14.08
C PRO A 443 27.37 -49.63 13.03
N GLY A 444 27.91 -48.48 12.61
CA GLY A 444 29.34 -48.31 12.27
C GLY A 444 29.74 -48.28 10.79
N SER A 445 30.23 -47.13 10.32
CA SER A 445 31.59 -46.90 9.79
C SER A 445 31.66 -45.75 8.78
N ASP A 446 32.71 -44.95 8.92
CA ASP A 446 33.06 -43.79 8.12
C ASP A 446 33.31 -44.11 6.63
N THR A 447 32.91 -43.21 5.74
CA THR A 447 33.77 -42.47 4.79
C THR A 447 32.97 -41.95 3.58
N ALA A 448 33.31 -40.74 3.17
CA ALA A 448 32.73 -40.02 2.04
C ALA A 448 33.12 -40.61 0.68
N ALA A 449 32.18 -40.63 -0.28
CA ALA A 449 32.46 -40.34 -1.70
C ALA A 449 31.16 -40.20 -2.51
N VAL A 450 31.12 -39.11 -3.28
CA VAL A 450 30.17 -38.75 -4.33
C VAL A 450 30.04 -39.87 -5.38
N ARG A 451 28.80 -40.25 -5.75
CA ARG A 451 28.46 -40.62 -7.14
C ARG A 451 27.04 -40.19 -7.52
N SER A 452 27.00 -39.48 -8.64
CA SER A 452 25.84 -39.14 -9.45
C SER A 452 25.02 -40.37 -9.85
N GLY A 453 23.71 -40.26 -9.72
CA GLY A 453 22.73 -41.11 -10.41
C GLY A 453 21.60 -40.22 -10.90
N ARG A 454 21.61 -39.86 -12.20
CA ARG A 454 20.39 -39.50 -12.92
C ARG A 454 19.49 -40.73 -12.90
N ALA A 455 18.35 -40.63 -12.24
CA ALA A 455 17.20 -41.48 -12.50
C ALA A 455 16.21 -40.63 -13.30
N ASP A 456 15.80 -41.16 -14.44
CA ASP A 456 14.95 -40.50 -15.41
C ASP A 456 13.64 -40.04 -14.80
N ILE A 457 13.28 -38.80 -15.17
CA ILE A 457 12.05 -38.11 -14.82
C ILE A 457 10.89 -38.89 -15.43
N ALA A 458 10.22 -39.69 -14.61
CA ALA A 458 8.81 -39.99 -14.85
C ALA A 458 8.07 -38.66 -14.66
N SER A 459 7.51 -38.13 -15.76
CA SER A 459 6.73 -36.91 -15.82
C SER A 459 5.61 -36.94 -14.77
N GLY A 460 5.82 -36.24 -13.66
CA GLY A 460 4.79 -35.97 -12.67
C GLY A 460 3.69 -35.08 -13.24
N PRO A 461 2.45 -35.18 -12.73
CA PRO A 461 1.34 -34.36 -13.20
C PRO A 461 1.57 -32.87 -12.92
N ALA A 462 1.05 -32.04 -13.82
CA ALA A 462 1.20 -30.59 -13.85
C ALA A 462 0.43 -29.86 -12.72
N ALA A 463 0.88 -28.65 -12.41
CA ALA A 463 0.31 -27.73 -11.42
C ALA A 463 -1.14 -27.30 -11.76
N ALA A 464 -1.91 -26.91 -10.74
CA ALA A 464 -3.08 -26.06 -10.94
C ALA A 464 -2.61 -24.69 -11.50
N PRO A 465 -3.02 -24.28 -12.72
CA PRO A 465 -2.44 -23.11 -13.40
C PRO A 465 -2.81 -21.74 -12.81
N ASN A 466 -3.71 -21.67 -11.83
CA ASN A 466 -4.42 -20.46 -11.42
C ASN A 466 -4.08 -19.94 -10.00
N GLY A 467 -3.19 -20.60 -9.25
CA GLY A 467 -2.81 -20.15 -7.90
C GLY A 467 -3.87 -20.36 -6.81
N ALA A 468 -4.90 -21.18 -7.08
CA ALA A 468 -5.94 -21.54 -6.12
C ALA A 468 -5.55 -22.74 -5.23
N PHE A 469 -6.17 -22.84 -4.06
CA PHE A 469 -5.97 -23.92 -3.09
C PHE A 469 -7.22 -24.79 -2.96
N ILE A 470 -6.98 -26.04 -2.58
CA ILE A 470 -7.99 -26.98 -2.13
C ILE A 470 -7.85 -27.08 -0.61
N PHE A 471 -8.91 -26.80 0.13
CA PHE A 471 -8.90 -26.85 1.59
C PHE A 471 -9.42 -28.20 2.08
N VAL A 472 -8.53 -29.04 2.61
CA VAL A 472 -8.88 -30.37 3.13
C VAL A 472 -9.04 -30.31 4.65
N ASN A 473 -10.23 -30.64 5.16
CA ASN A 473 -10.47 -30.67 6.60
C ASN A 473 -9.68 -31.81 7.26
N GLN A 474 -8.95 -31.53 8.34
CA GLN A 474 -8.14 -32.54 9.03
C GLN A 474 -8.96 -33.54 9.86
N SER A 475 -10.23 -33.24 10.17
CA SER A 475 -11.11 -34.17 10.89
C SER A 475 -11.86 -35.11 9.95
N SER A 476 -12.41 -34.61 8.84
CA SER A 476 -13.22 -35.42 7.91
C SER A 476 -12.42 -35.97 6.73
N GLY A 477 -11.32 -35.31 6.36
CA GLY A 477 -10.59 -35.58 5.11
C GLY A 477 -11.30 -35.08 3.84
N GLN A 478 -12.45 -34.41 3.99
CA GLN A 478 -13.23 -33.82 2.89
C GLN A 478 -12.74 -32.41 2.54
N CYS A 479 -13.08 -31.95 1.33
CA CYS A 479 -12.68 -30.67 0.79
C CYS A 479 -13.78 -29.62 0.95
N LEU A 480 -13.43 -28.38 1.25
CA LEU A 480 -14.37 -27.25 1.19
C LEU A 480 -14.90 -27.14 -0.25
N ASP A 481 -16.21 -27.19 -0.41
CA ASP A 481 -16.86 -27.38 -1.71
C ASP A 481 -18.07 -26.44 -1.82
N TYR A 482 -18.14 -25.71 -2.93
CA TYR A 482 -19.32 -24.96 -3.32
C TYR A 482 -20.33 -25.88 -4.00
N ASP A 483 -21.49 -26.07 -3.36
CA ASP A 483 -22.58 -26.87 -3.89
C ASP A 483 -23.28 -26.13 -5.03
N ARG A 484 -23.09 -26.67 -6.24
CA ARG A 484 -23.66 -26.12 -7.47
C ARG A 484 -25.17 -26.25 -7.57
N THR A 485 -25.83 -26.93 -6.63
CA THR A 485 -27.27 -27.22 -6.68
C THR A 485 -28.12 -26.29 -5.81
N ASN A 486 -27.56 -25.70 -4.75
CA ASN A 486 -28.29 -24.86 -3.80
C ASN A 486 -27.52 -23.61 -3.33
N ASP A 487 -26.39 -23.28 -3.95
CA ASP A 487 -25.54 -22.11 -3.65
C ASP A 487 -24.97 -22.06 -2.21
N GLU A 488 -24.93 -23.21 -1.53
CA GLU A 488 -24.32 -23.36 -0.21
C GLU A 488 -22.86 -23.81 -0.29
N VAL A 489 -22.11 -23.61 0.80
CA VAL A 489 -20.76 -24.14 0.95
C VAL A 489 -20.76 -25.27 1.97
N LEU A 490 -20.33 -26.44 1.53
CA LEU A 490 -20.28 -27.66 2.30
C LEU A 490 -18.87 -28.27 2.26
N GLN A 491 -18.73 -29.48 2.81
CA GLN A 491 -17.52 -30.28 2.60
C GLN A 491 -17.85 -31.54 1.82
N TRP A 492 -17.06 -31.89 0.80
CA TRP A 492 -17.34 -33.04 -0.06
C TRP A 492 -16.10 -33.87 -0.34
N GLU A 493 -16.28 -35.06 -0.93
CA GLU A 493 -15.16 -35.88 -1.40
C GLU A 493 -14.26 -35.09 -2.36
N CYS A 494 -12.98 -34.99 -2.00
CA CYS A 494 -11.98 -34.26 -2.74
C CYS A 494 -11.77 -34.84 -4.15
N ASN A 495 -12.22 -34.14 -5.18
CA ASN A 495 -12.13 -34.53 -6.59
C ASN A 495 -11.40 -33.50 -7.47
N GLY A 496 -11.19 -32.29 -6.97
CA GLY A 496 -10.32 -31.28 -7.60
C GLY A 496 -11.02 -30.43 -8.65
N GLY A 497 -12.34 -30.54 -8.75
CA GLY A 497 -13.18 -29.64 -9.53
C GLY A 497 -12.98 -28.17 -9.12
N ASP A 498 -13.31 -27.27 -10.04
CA ASP A 498 -13.28 -25.81 -9.85
C ASP A 498 -14.15 -25.33 -8.67
N ASN A 499 -15.20 -26.07 -8.31
CA ASN A 499 -16.04 -25.82 -7.13
C ASN A 499 -15.38 -26.20 -5.79
N GLN A 500 -14.24 -26.91 -5.80
CA GLN A 500 -13.42 -27.21 -4.62
C GLN A 500 -12.13 -26.38 -4.55
N GLN A 501 -11.95 -25.50 -5.53
CA GLN A 501 -10.79 -24.63 -5.62
C GLN A 501 -11.18 -23.23 -5.16
N TRP A 502 -10.39 -22.70 -4.24
CA TRP A 502 -10.62 -21.42 -3.57
C TRP A 502 -9.37 -20.56 -3.65
N TYR A 503 -9.54 -19.26 -3.85
CA TYR A 503 -8.41 -18.33 -3.91
C TYR A 503 -8.69 -17.07 -3.12
N HIS A 504 -7.66 -16.53 -2.48
CA HIS A 504 -7.72 -15.24 -1.81
C HIS A 504 -7.58 -14.11 -2.83
N TYR A 505 -8.42 -13.09 -2.71
CA TYR A 505 -8.35 -11.84 -3.48
C TYR A 505 -8.63 -10.66 -2.55
N GLY A 506 -7.57 -9.92 -2.18
CA GLY A 506 -7.62 -8.99 -1.06
C GLY A 506 -7.99 -9.73 0.23
N ASP A 507 -8.92 -9.20 0.99
CA ASP A 507 -9.46 -9.86 2.19
C ASP A 507 -10.56 -10.88 1.87
N THR A 508 -10.93 -11.12 0.60
CA THR A 508 -12.02 -12.05 0.25
C THR A 508 -11.52 -13.44 -0.12
N LEU A 509 -12.28 -14.48 0.22
CA LEU A 509 -12.04 -15.86 -0.23
C LEU A 509 -13.05 -16.21 -1.32
N ARG A 510 -12.61 -16.58 -2.52
CA ARG A 510 -13.47 -16.73 -3.70
C ARG A 510 -13.47 -18.13 -4.27
N SER A 511 -14.61 -18.58 -4.77
CA SER A 511 -14.75 -19.83 -5.51
C SER A 511 -14.22 -19.67 -6.93
N VAL A 512 -13.41 -20.63 -7.40
CA VAL A 512 -12.93 -20.65 -8.80
C VAL A 512 -14.08 -20.90 -9.78
N TYR A 513 -15.13 -21.62 -9.36
CA TYR A 513 -16.24 -22.00 -10.23
C TYR A 513 -17.04 -20.80 -10.76
N ASN A 514 -17.43 -19.87 -9.88
CA ASN A 514 -18.31 -18.74 -10.22
C ASN A 514 -17.67 -17.36 -9.96
N GLY A 515 -16.47 -17.30 -9.37
CA GLY A 515 -15.78 -16.06 -9.04
C GLY A 515 -16.41 -15.29 -7.87
N GLN A 516 -17.41 -15.85 -7.20
CA GLN A 516 -18.14 -15.22 -6.10
C GLN A 516 -17.38 -15.34 -4.78
N CYS A 517 -17.70 -14.43 -3.85
CA CYS A 517 -17.05 -14.28 -2.55
C CYS A 517 -17.76 -15.14 -1.51
N LEU A 518 -17.00 -15.91 -0.73
CA LEU A 518 -17.46 -16.63 0.45
C LEU A 518 -17.95 -15.62 1.49
N LYS A 519 -19.13 -15.85 2.06
CA LYS A 519 -19.71 -15.02 3.12
C LYS A 519 -20.35 -15.86 4.22
N PRO A 520 -20.44 -15.34 5.46
CA PRO A 520 -21.35 -15.87 6.46
C PRO A 520 -22.80 -15.86 5.92
N GLY A 521 -23.46 -17.01 5.96
CA GLY A 521 -24.88 -17.15 5.67
C GLY A 521 -25.75 -17.06 6.93
N GLU A 522 -27.05 -17.30 6.78
CA GLU A 522 -27.98 -17.38 7.92
C GLU A 522 -27.63 -18.57 8.83
N SER A 523 -27.87 -18.43 10.15
CA SER A 523 -27.69 -19.52 11.11
C SER A 523 -26.28 -20.16 11.11
N SER A 524 -25.23 -19.35 10.90
CA SER A 524 -23.82 -19.76 10.88
C SER A 524 -23.41 -20.63 9.69
N THR A 525 -24.20 -20.70 8.62
CA THR A 525 -23.79 -21.36 7.37
C THR A 525 -22.76 -20.52 6.60
N LEU A 526 -22.28 -21.06 5.48
CA LEU A 526 -21.43 -20.37 4.52
C LEU A 526 -22.10 -20.41 3.14
N VAL A 527 -22.04 -19.27 2.44
CA VAL A 527 -22.63 -19.10 1.10
C VAL A 527 -21.63 -18.38 0.19
N THR A 528 -21.85 -18.41 -1.12
CA THR A 528 -21.15 -17.51 -2.05
C THR A 528 -22.09 -16.46 -2.59
N THR A 529 -21.63 -15.22 -2.73
CA THR A 529 -22.41 -14.13 -3.34
C THR A 529 -21.51 -13.19 -4.16
N ASP A 530 -22.12 -12.28 -4.93
CA ASP A 530 -21.37 -11.34 -5.75
C ASP A 530 -20.39 -10.53 -4.91
N CYS A 531 -19.16 -10.42 -5.41
CA CYS A 531 -18.12 -9.67 -4.74
C CYS A 531 -18.38 -8.17 -4.92
N SER A 532 -18.75 -7.47 -3.86
CA SER A 532 -18.83 -6.01 -3.84
C SER A 532 -17.45 -5.44 -4.18
N THR A 533 -17.29 -4.84 -5.36
CA THR A 533 -16.00 -4.26 -5.84
C THR A 533 -16.08 -2.76 -6.14
N ALA A 534 -17.22 -2.12 -5.89
CA ALA A 534 -17.34 -0.67 -5.84
C ALA A 534 -17.93 -0.29 -4.48
N PRO A 535 -17.33 0.68 -3.76
CA PRO A 535 -17.96 1.28 -2.60
C PRO A 535 -19.34 1.85 -2.96
N GLU A 536 -20.32 1.72 -2.06
CA GLU A 536 -21.71 2.20 -2.22
C GLU A 536 -21.82 3.73 -2.39
N GLU A 537 -20.70 4.45 -2.25
CA GLU A 537 -20.52 5.91 -2.14
C GLU A 537 -20.13 6.63 -3.46
N TRP A 538 -20.08 5.94 -4.60
CA TRP A 538 -19.67 6.51 -5.90
C TRP A 538 -20.77 7.31 -6.64
N GLU A 539 -21.74 7.88 -5.94
CA GLU A 539 -22.81 8.70 -6.53
C GLU A 539 -22.28 10.07 -7.05
N GLY A 540 -22.81 10.55 -8.18
CA GLY A 540 -22.60 11.93 -8.67
C GLY A 540 -22.20 12.10 -10.14
N GLY A 541 -22.03 11.01 -10.89
CA GLY A 541 -21.96 11.06 -12.36
C GLY A 541 -23.35 11.12 -13.00
N ILE A 542 -23.41 11.46 -14.29
CA ILE A 542 -24.66 11.41 -15.07
C ILE A 542 -24.64 10.28 -16.10
N GLU A 543 -25.81 9.79 -16.47
CA GLU A 543 -25.97 8.99 -17.69
C GLU A 543 -25.89 9.92 -18.92
N PRO A 544 -24.93 9.72 -19.84
CA PRO A 544 -24.72 10.60 -20.99
C PRO A 544 -25.83 10.44 -22.03
N LYS A 545 -26.25 11.55 -22.62
CA LYS A 545 -27.22 11.61 -23.73
C LYS A 545 -26.58 12.22 -24.98
N ASP A 546 -27.16 11.90 -26.14
CA ASP A 546 -26.80 12.54 -27.40
C ASP A 546 -26.88 14.06 -27.26
N LYS A 547 -25.83 14.77 -27.68
CA LYS A 547 -25.64 16.23 -27.60
C LYS A 547 -25.42 16.78 -26.20
N ASP A 548 -25.14 15.94 -25.21
CA ASP A 548 -24.67 16.42 -23.92
C ASP A 548 -23.31 17.09 -24.05
N ARG A 549 -23.14 18.16 -23.27
CA ARG A 549 -21.87 18.83 -23.07
C ARG A 549 -21.31 18.41 -21.73
N VAL A 550 -20.16 17.75 -21.75
CA VAL A 550 -19.63 17.06 -20.57
C VAL A 550 -18.18 17.36 -20.29
N SER A 551 -17.78 17.11 -19.05
CA SER A 551 -16.39 16.92 -18.67
C SER A 551 -16.19 15.49 -18.17
N PHE A 552 -15.10 14.87 -18.62
CA PHE A 552 -14.67 13.55 -18.18
C PHE A 552 -13.59 13.71 -17.11
N GLN A 553 -13.85 13.16 -15.94
CA GLN A 553 -12.86 13.11 -14.85
C GLN A 553 -12.55 11.65 -14.52
N SER A 554 -11.27 11.28 -14.59
CA SER A 554 -10.80 9.97 -14.18
C SER A 554 -11.00 9.76 -12.68
N ALA A 555 -11.21 8.51 -12.26
CA ALA A 555 -11.22 8.16 -10.83
C ALA A 555 -9.86 8.43 -10.15
N THR A 556 -8.77 8.49 -10.92
CA THR A 556 -7.44 8.89 -10.43
C THR A 556 -7.27 10.40 -10.26
N GLY A 557 -8.29 11.21 -10.60
CA GLY A 557 -8.31 12.67 -10.40
C GLY A 557 -8.26 13.52 -11.68
N PRO A 558 -7.35 13.28 -12.65
CA PRO A 558 -7.20 14.11 -13.84
C PRO A 558 -8.45 14.18 -14.73
N ALA A 559 -8.67 15.35 -15.34
CA ALA A 559 -9.66 15.55 -16.37
C ALA A 559 -9.06 15.33 -17.77
N MET A 560 -9.90 14.88 -18.72
CA MET A 560 -9.54 14.82 -20.13
C MET A 560 -9.36 16.24 -20.67
N ASP A 561 -8.13 16.58 -21.09
CA ASP A 561 -7.72 17.95 -21.39
C ASP A 561 -6.99 18.06 -22.75
N LEU A 562 -7.33 19.11 -23.51
CA LEU A 562 -6.52 19.55 -24.64
C LEU A 562 -5.40 20.48 -24.16
N THR A 563 -4.15 20.02 -24.34
CA THR A 563 -2.92 20.74 -23.98
C THR A 563 -2.98 22.20 -24.42
N ALA A 564 -3.00 23.13 -23.46
CA ALA A 564 -3.07 24.57 -23.70
C ALA A 564 -4.24 25.04 -24.61
N GLY A 565 -5.27 24.22 -24.78
CA GLY A 565 -6.39 24.47 -25.71
C GLY A 565 -6.03 24.31 -27.18
N ASP A 566 -4.95 23.61 -27.52
CA ASP A 566 -4.59 23.34 -28.92
C ASP A 566 -5.59 22.39 -29.57
N THR A 567 -6.24 22.86 -30.63
CA THR A 567 -7.25 22.11 -31.39
C THR A 567 -6.70 21.58 -32.73
N SER A 568 -5.38 21.54 -32.89
CA SER A 568 -4.73 21.07 -34.12
C SER A 568 -4.87 19.56 -34.29
N ALA A 569 -4.75 19.10 -35.54
CA ALA A 569 -4.67 17.67 -35.85
C ALA A 569 -3.44 17.04 -35.19
N GLY A 570 -3.60 15.89 -34.56
CA GLY A 570 -2.52 15.16 -33.90
C GLY A 570 -2.18 15.66 -32.50
N THR A 571 -2.89 16.66 -31.97
CA THR A 571 -2.68 17.10 -30.58
C THR A 571 -3.02 15.96 -29.62
N LYS A 572 -2.09 15.67 -28.71
CA LYS A 572 -2.29 14.66 -27.66
C LYS A 572 -3.27 15.17 -26.62
N ILE A 573 -4.20 14.31 -26.22
CA ILE A 573 -5.15 14.57 -25.14
C ILE A 573 -4.51 14.06 -23.86
N LEU A 574 -4.45 14.93 -22.84
CA LEU A 574 -3.74 14.66 -21.59
C LEU A 574 -4.72 14.40 -20.44
N GLY A 575 -4.21 13.82 -19.37
CA GLY A 575 -4.81 13.98 -18.04
C GLY A 575 -4.30 15.28 -17.41
N TRP A 576 -5.17 16.22 -17.04
CA TRP A 576 -4.76 17.48 -16.41
C TRP A 576 -5.59 17.82 -15.16
N THR A 577 -5.16 18.81 -14.36
CA THR A 577 -5.96 19.33 -13.23
C THR A 577 -7.36 19.73 -13.71
N PRO A 578 -8.44 19.17 -13.14
CA PRO A 578 -9.80 19.53 -13.52
C PRO A 578 -10.10 21.03 -13.30
N CYS A 579 -10.63 21.71 -14.31
CA CYS A 579 -11.28 23.00 -14.14
C CYS A 579 -12.57 23.06 -14.92
N ARG A 580 -13.69 23.31 -14.22
CA ARG A 580 -14.99 23.62 -14.86
C ARG A 580 -15.02 25.02 -15.50
N CYS A 581 -13.91 25.74 -15.49
CA CYS A 581 -13.77 27.11 -15.95
C CYS A 581 -13.16 27.24 -17.36
N LYS A 582 -12.65 26.16 -17.96
CA LYS A 582 -11.95 26.21 -19.25
C LYS A 582 -12.63 25.35 -20.30
N SER A 583 -12.73 25.88 -21.52
CA SER A 583 -13.32 25.18 -22.67
C SER A 583 -12.52 23.97 -23.15
N ASN A 584 -11.23 23.88 -22.80
CA ASN A 584 -10.32 22.81 -23.26
C ASN A 584 -10.50 21.47 -22.53
N GLN A 585 -11.44 21.39 -21.56
CA GLN A 585 -11.83 20.16 -20.85
C GLN A 585 -13.33 19.85 -21.02
N VAL A 586 -13.94 20.42 -22.05
CA VAL A 586 -15.36 20.30 -22.35
C VAL A 586 -15.53 19.63 -23.69
N TRP A 587 -16.37 18.59 -23.70
CA TRP A 587 -16.56 17.69 -24.82
C TRP A 587 -18.04 17.62 -25.18
N ASP A 588 -18.37 17.89 -26.44
CA ASP A 588 -19.69 17.69 -27.00
C ASP A 588 -19.82 16.22 -27.44
N LEU A 589 -20.82 15.51 -26.90
CA LEU A 589 -21.05 14.08 -27.16
C LEU A 589 -22.04 13.88 -28.31
N HIS A 590 -21.70 12.97 -29.22
CA HIS A 590 -22.58 12.58 -30.33
C HIS A 590 -22.74 11.06 -30.36
N ALA A 591 -23.98 10.57 -30.20
CA ALA A 591 -24.28 9.14 -30.25
C ALA A 591 -25.01 8.78 -31.55
N ASP A 592 -24.61 7.67 -32.18
CA ASP A 592 -25.39 7.11 -33.29
C ASP A 592 -26.47 6.12 -32.83
N ALA A 593 -27.27 5.63 -33.78
CA ALA A 593 -28.39 4.74 -33.52
C ALA A 593 -27.98 3.37 -32.94
N GLN A 594 -26.68 3.04 -32.94
CA GLN A 594 -26.11 1.81 -32.42
C GLN A 594 -25.47 2.01 -31.03
N GLY A 595 -25.52 3.22 -30.48
CA GLY A 595 -24.93 3.55 -29.18
C GLY A 595 -23.40 3.72 -29.24
N ILE A 596 -22.85 4.00 -30.42
CA ILE A 596 -21.43 4.36 -30.59
C ILE A 596 -21.29 5.88 -30.44
N TRP A 597 -20.36 6.27 -29.59
CA TRP A 597 -20.09 7.64 -29.20
C TRP A 597 -18.92 8.23 -29.96
N ARG A 598 -19.07 9.48 -30.35
CA ARG A 598 -18.00 10.39 -30.80
C ARG A 598 -17.94 11.56 -29.83
N MET A 599 -16.72 12.01 -29.55
CA MET A 599 -16.47 13.11 -28.62
C MET A 599 -15.72 14.19 -29.36
N ALA A 600 -16.28 15.41 -29.39
CA ALA A 600 -15.70 16.57 -30.03
C ALA A 600 -15.30 17.61 -28.98
N PRO A 601 -14.21 18.37 -29.15
CA PRO A 601 -13.96 19.55 -28.33
C PRO A 601 -15.12 20.55 -28.45
N LEU A 602 -15.34 21.33 -27.39
CA LEU A 602 -16.41 22.33 -27.33
C LEU A 602 -16.53 23.17 -28.63
N ALA A 603 -17.69 23.09 -29.28
CA ALA A 603 -18.03 23.82 -30.49
C ALA A 603 -17.09 23.57 -31.70
N LEU A 604 -16.44 22.40 -31.77
CA LEU A 604 -15.57 21.99 -32.88
C LEU A 604 -15.90 20.58 -33.39
N ASP A 605 -16.97 20.44 -34.17
CA ASP A 605 -17.40 19.15 -34.74
C ASP A 605 -16.52 18.62 -35.88
N SER A 606 -15.56 19.39 -36.38
CA SER A 606 -14.64 18.94 -37.43
C SER A 606 -13.51 18.03 -36.91
N ARG A 607 -13.43 17.82 -35.59
CA ARG A 607 -12.36 17.07 -34.93
C ARG A 607 -12.93 16.16 -33.85
N HIS A 608 -12.43 14.94 -33.77
CA HIS A 608 -12.86 13.99 -32.74
C HIS A 608 -11.68 13.45 -31.93
N VAL A 609 -11.99 13.09 -30.69
CA VAL A 609 -11.15 12.21 -29.86
C VAL A 609 -10.96 10.90 -30.62
N SER A 610 -9.71 10.58 -30.93
CA SER A 610 -9.33 9.47 -31.79
C SER A 610 -8.20 8.65 -31.20
N TYR A 611 -8.26 7.36 -31.49
CA TYR A 611 -7.23 6.37 -31.25
C TYR A 611 -5.99 6.65 -32.13
N ASP A 612 -4.81 6.74 -31.51
CA ASP A 612 -3.52 6.71 -32.20
C ASP A 612 -2.90 5.30 -32.08
N ALA A 613 -2.86 4.58 -33.19
CA ALA A 613 -2.34 3.21 -33.26
C ALA A 613 -0.83 3.10 -33.14
N GLN A 614 -0.10 4.16 -33.47
CA GLN A 614 1.35 4.16 -33.43
C GLN A 614 1.83 4.35 -32.00
N ASP A 615 1.27 5.34 -31.32
CA ASP A 615 1.68 5.70 -29.96
C ASP A 615 0.84 5.00 -28.87
N LYS A 616 -0.25 4.33 -29.24
CA LYS A 616 -1.27 3.79 -28.31
C LYS A 616 -1.78 4.86 -27.34
N THR A 617 -2.00 6.06 -27.85
CA THR A 617 -2.49 7.22 -27.09
C THR A 617 -3.77 7.78 -27.67
N VAL A 618 -4.43 8.66 -26.93
CA VAL A 618 -5.60 9.38 -27.39
C VAL A 618 -5.18 10.75 -27.94
N THR A 619 -5.61 11.04 -29.16
CA THR A 619 -5.25 12.26 -29.90
C THR A 619 -6.48 12.90 -30.51
N LEU A 620 -6.37 14.18 -30.86
CA LEU A 620 -7.40 14.88 -31.61
C LEU A 620 -7.13 14.74 -33.12
N MET A 621 -8.05 14.16 -33.88
CA MET A 621 -7.89 13.92 -35.33
C MET A 621 -9.02 14.54 -36.15
N ASP A 622 -8.82 14.70 -37.46
CA ASP A 622 -9.85 15.16 -38.40
C ASP A 622 -11.02 14.20 -38.32
N SER A 623 -12.25 14.72 -38.23
CA SER A 623 -13.42 13.87 -38.36
C SER A 623 -13.43 13.26 -39.75
N VAL A 624 -13.46 11.93 -39.81
CA VAL A 624 -13.49 11.17 -41.06
C VAL A 624 -14.64 10.19 -40.99
N ALA A 625 -15.53 10.25 -41.98
CA ALA A 625 -16.66 9.33 -42.09
C ALA A 625 -16.18 7.86 -42.01
N ASP A 626 -16.87 7.06 -41.20
CA ASP A 626 -16.63 5.64 -40.97
C ASP A 626 -15.25 5.28 -40.36
N ASN A 627 -14.52 6.25 -39.80
CA ASN A 627 -13.29 5.96 -39.08
C ASN A 627 -13.61 5.23 -37.75
N LYS A 628 -13.10 4.00 -37.59
CA LYS A 628 -13.26 3.22 -36.36
C LYS A 628 -12.44 3.75 -35.18
N GLY A 629 -11.39 4.54 -35.47
CA GLY A 629 -10.53 5.13 -34.43
C GLY A 629 -11.19 6.25 -33.62
N GLU A 630 -12.28 6.86 -34.11
CA GLU A 630 -13.06 7.89 -33.41
C GLU A 630 -14.33 7.34 -32.74
N GLN A 631 -14.52 6.02 -32.74
CA GLN A 631 -15.72 5.35 -32.27
C GLN A 631 -15.49 4.75 -30.88
N TRP A 632 -16.34 5.12 -29.92
CA TRP A 632 -16.22 4.72 -28.53
C TRP A 632 -17.50 4.08 -28.00
N ARG A 633 -17.40 3.07 -27.14
CA ARG A 633 -18.51 2.62 -26.29
C ARG A 633 -18.34 3.22 -24.90
N LEU A 634 -19.42 3.74 -24.33
CA LEU A 634 -19.47 4.15 -22.93
C LEU A 634 -20.14 3.02 -22.14
N GLU A 635 -19.34 2.21 -21.46
CA GLU A 635 -19.84 1.06 -20.69
C GLU A 635 -20.05 1.43 -19.24
N ALA A 636 -21.30 1.35 -18.78
CA ALA A 636 -21.67 1.73 -17.42
C ALA A 636 -21.04 0.78 -16.38
N VAL A 637 -20.51 1.36 -15.31
CA VAL A 637 -19.92 0.66 -14.15
C VAL A 637 -20.82 0.79 -12.92
N GLY A 638 -21.68 1.82 -12.87
CA GLY A 638 -22.57 2.13 -11.74
C GLY A 638 -22.40 3.59 -11.28
N GLY A 639 -23.42 4.20 -10.68
CA GLY A 639 -23.31 5.56 -10.09
C GLY A 639 -23.00 6.72 -11.05
N GLY A 640 -23.16 6.52 -12.37
CA GLY A 640 -22.78 7.51 -13.40
C GLY A 640 -21.31 7.46 -13.83
N TRP A 641 -20.62 6.35 -13.55
CA TRP A 641 -19.26 6.06 -13.99
C TRP A 641 -19.23 5.14 -15.20
N TYR A 642 -18.27 5.39 -16.10
CA TYR A 642 -18.16 4.69 -17.37
C TYR A 642 -16.73 4.28 -17.69
N ARG A 643 -16.58 3.16 -18.41
CA ARG A 643 -15.39 2.89 -19.21
C ARG A 643 -15.58 3.46 -20.60
N ILE A 644 -14.55 4.12 -21.12
CA ILE A 644 -14.53 4.62 -22.51
C ILE A 644 -13.74 3.61 -23.33
N VAL A 645 -14.45 2.77 -24.09
CA VAL A 645 -13.90 1.61 -24.79
C VAL A 645 -13.78 1.90 -26.29
N SER A 646 -12.59 1.73 -26.85
CA SER A 646 -12.30 1.80 -28.28
C SER A 646 -13.13 0.74 -29.02
N ALA A 647 -13.98 1.18 -29.96
CA ALA A 647 -14.72 0.25 -30.83
C ALA A 647 -13.82 -0.45 -31.86
N LEU A 648 -12.57 0.03 -32.04
CA LEU A 648 -11.60 -0.54 -32.96
C LEU A 648 -11.02 -1.86 -32.46
N ASP A 649 -10.53 -1.87 -31.21
CA ASP A 649 -9.75 -2.98 -30.65
C ASP A 649 -10.14 -3.38 -29.22
N GLY A 650 -11.12 -2.70 -28.62
CA GLY A 650 -11.61 -3.02 -27.28
C GLY A 650 -10.74 -2.47 -26.13
N THR A 651 -9.70 -1.67 -26.43
CA THR A 651 -8.88 -1.02 -25.41
C THR A 651 -9.60 0.15 -24.75
N ASN A 652 -9.27 0.44 -23.50
CA ASN A 652 -9.88 1.49 -22.70
C ASN A 652 -9.01 2.75 -22.66
N VAL A 653 -9.65 3.92 -22.75
CA VAL A 653 -9.01 5.21 -22.45
C VAL A 653 -8.60 5.22 -20.98
N THR A 654 -7.30 5.40 -20.75
CA THR A 654 -6.70 5.31 -19.41
C THR A 654 -5.94 6.60 -19.09
N ALA A 655 -6.30 7.27 -18.00
CA ALA A 655 -5.49 8.32 -17.41
C ALA A 655 -4.26 7.72 -16.72
N VAL A 656 -3.07 8.24 -17.04
CA VAL A 656 -1.80 7.69 -16.55
C VAL A 656 -1.29 8.52 -15.37
N GLU A 657 -0.88 9.76 -15.64
CA GLU A 657 -0.41 10.73 -14.64
C GLU A 657 -0.80 12.14 -15.09
N HIS A 658 -0.69 13.12 -14.19
CA HIS A 658 -0.93 14.52 -14.52
C HIS A 658 0.09 15.03 -15.54
N GLY A 659 -0.39 15.60 -16.64
CA GLY A 659 0.43 16.13 -17.72
C GLY A 659 0.86 15.12 -18.77
N GLU A 660 0.52 13.85 -18.58
CA GLU A 660 0.83 12.78 -19.52
C GLU A 660 -0.33 12.50 -20.49
N PRO A 661 -0.04 12.04 -21.73
CA PRO A 661 -1.06 11.62 -22.68
C PRO A 661 -1.93 10.48 -22.15
N LEU A 662 -3.24 10.56 -22.41
CA LEU A 662 -4.14 9.46 -22.15
C LEU A 662 -3.73 8.26 -23.01
N SER A 663 -3.63 7.10 -22.39
CA SER A 663 -3.17 5.87 -23.02
C SER A 663 -4.32 4.93 -23.35
N LEU A 664 -4.14 4.10 -24.36
CA LEU A 664 -5.06 3.02 -24.71
C LEU A 664 -4.50 1.70 -24.17
N ARG A 665 -5.21 1.11 -23.21
CA ARG A 665 -4.76 -0.10 -22.51
C ARG A 665 -5.84 -1.17 -22.52
N GLU A 666 -5.44 -2.42 -22.42
CA GLU A 666 -6.40 -3.53 -22.28
C GLU A 666 -7.35 -3.31 -21.10
N PRO A 667 -8.61 -3.77 -21.19
CA PRO A 667 -9.57 -3.67 -20.10
C PRO A 667 -9.03 -4.26 -18.79
N SER A 668 -9.11 -3.47 -17.71
CA SER A 668 -8.69 -3.87 -16.37
C SER A 668 -9.50 -3.16 -15.29
N ASN A 669 -9.16 -3.39 -14.02
CA ASN A 669 -9.73 -2.66 -12.88
C ASN A 669 -8.87 -1.44 -12.49
N ASP A 670 -8.09 -0.91 -13.43
CA ASP A 670 -7.36 0.35 -13.27
C ASP A 670 -8.36 1.51 -13.08
N LEU A 671 -8.24 2.24 -11.96
CA LEU A 671 -9.06 3.42 -11.68
C LEU A 671 -8.92 4.49 -12.77
N GLY A 672 -7.76 4.55 -13.44
CA GLY A 672 -7.52 5.43 -14.58
C GLY A 672 -8.40 5.13 -15.79
N GLN A 673 -9.04 3.95 -15.85
CA GLN A 673 -10.00 3.56 -16.89
C GLN A 673 -11.45 3.91 -16.55
N LEU A 674 -11.70 4.40 -15.33
CA LEU A 674 -13.03 4.76 -14.86
C LEU A 674 -13.21 6.27 -14.96
N TRP A 675 -14.19 6.68 -15.73
CA TRP A 675 -14.45 8.08 -16.03
C TRP A 675 -15.82 8.48 -15.50
N ARG A 676 -15.82 9.47 -14.60
CA ARG A 676 -17.03 10.17 -14.20
C ARG A 676 -17.39 11.19 -15.26
N ILE A 677 -18.64 11.12 -15.72
CA ILE A 677 -19.20 12.08 -16.67
C ILE A 677 -20.02 13.10 -15.90
N THR A 678 -19.75 14.39 -16.10
CA THR A 678 -20.52 15.48 -15.48
C THR A 678 -20.97 16.49 -16.53
N LEU A 679 -22.20 16.99 -16.38
CA LEU A 679 -22.69 18.09 -17.24
C LEU A 679 -21.86 19.35 -17.02
N ASN A 680 -21.61 20.05 -18.12
CA ASN A 680 -20.94 21.33 -18.12
C ASN A 680 -21.83 22.40 -18.79
N ASN A 681 -22.05 23.51 -18.08
CA ASN A 681 -22.96 24.58 -18.51
C ASN A 681 -22.23 25.74 -19.23
N LEU A 682 -20.95 25.55 -19.57
CA LEU A 682 -20.16 26.51 -20.36
C LEU A 682 -20.72 26.72 -21.76
#